data_AF-A0A835R4R5-F1
#
_entry.id   AF-A0A835R4R5-F1
#
_cell.length_a   1.000
_cell.length_b   1.000
_cell.length_c   1.000
_cell.angle_alpha   90.00
_cell.angle_beta   90.00
_cell.angle_gamma   90.00
#
_symmetry.space_group_name_H-M   'P 1'
#
loop_
_entity.id
_entity.type
_entity.pdbx_description
1 polymer ?
#
loop_
_entity_poly.entity_id
_entity_poly.type
_entity_poly.pdbx_seq_one_letter_code
_entity_poly.pdbx_strand_id
1 'polypeptide(L)'
;MEHGSDAKGLSRLVAARRSLRASLERSRALASALDHAGPRLEEIQHRLPSLEAAVRPIRARHEALAAAAGHIDRAVGPAAAVLKVFDAVHGLEPSLLADPGADLPAYLSLLQRLEEALRFLSENCGLAIQWLEDIVDYLSDHCLADSRFLALLKSSLESLKSSSVPLDGGLLLAALDKLETEFRRLLADHSYSLPIAISGDSNAIAIAPSALPVQVIGKLHAILERMKANDRLDRCIAIYVEVRGAIVRAGLAALDLGYLEIKLSEFDHVQSIQSHIDKWAYHLEIAVKHLFEAEYKFCTDVLEQAGPPDLWTGCFADIAAQAGILAFLRFGKTVTESKKDPIKLLKLLDIFNSLNKLRLDFNRLFGGKACAEIQCQTRDLIKSVINGACEIFWELMVQVELQRSNMPPPDGGVPRLVSFITNYCDTLLGEKYRPVLTLVLVIQRSWEQKKFQDSLLIDAILNIMKAVEANFENWSKGYEDATLSYLFMMNTHWHFYKNSRGTKLGELLGDMWLREHEQYKDFYAAVFFRESWGKLPALLSREGLILFSGGGRATARDLVKKRLKTFNEAFDDLYQTQSNWVISDNDLREKTCQTIVQAIVPVYRSYMQNYGPLVEQDASASKYVKYTAEGLEKILGSLFLHKPERSMSLRPRHSNGKVSPAVLTRYNSSPSVT
;
A
#
# COMPACT_ATOMS: atom_id res chain seq x y z
N MET A 1 -108.00 117.79 33.14
CA MET A 1 -107.15 118.77 32.45
C MET A 1 -105.75 118.20 32.35
N GLU A 2 -105.19 118.29 31.15
CA GLU A 2 -103.86 117.84 30.74
C GLU A 2 -102.73 118.71 31.34
N HIS A 3 -101.56 118.11 31.58
CA HIS A 3 -100.23 118.56 31.10
C HIS A 3 -99.11 117.78 31.81
N GLY A 4 -98.19 117.16 31.04
CA GLY A 4 -96.94 116.62 31.59
C GLY A 4 -96.24 115.52 30.75
N SER A 5 -95.77 115.86 29.54
CA SER A 5 -95.11 114.90 28.62
C SER A 5 -93.57 115.01 28.54
N ASP A 6 -92.95 116.15 28.86
CA ASP A 6 -91.52 116.37 28.53
C ASP A 6 -90.48 115.84 29.55
N ALA A 7 -90.88 115.48 30.78
CA ALA A 7 -89.95 114.95 31.78
C ALA A 7 -89.56 113.46 31.56
N LYS A 8 -90.24 112.74 30.64
CA LYS A 8 -90.04 111.29 30.43
C LYS A 8 -88.88 110.95 29.47
N GLY A 9 -88.41 111.88 28.64
CA GLY A 9 -87.33 111.63 27.67
C GLY A 9 -85.95 111.53 28.31
N LEU A 10 -85.61 112.47 29.19
CA LEU A 10 -84.30 112.56 29.83
C LEU A 10 -84.07 111.44 30.86
N SER A 11 -85.13 110.98 31.54
CA SER A 11 -85.04 109.87 32.49
C SER A 11 -84.73 108.53 31.80
N ARG A 12 -85.24 108.32 30.58
CA ARG A 12 -84.94 107.11 29.78
C ARG A 12 -83.49 107.04 29.32
N LEU A 13 -82.87 108.17 28.96
CA LEU A 13 -81.46 108.19 28.53
C LEU A 13 -80.49 107.89 29.70
N VAL A 14 -80.78 108.42 30.89
CA VAL A 14 -80.00 108.15 32.11
C VAL A 14 -80.19 106.69 32.56
N ALA A 15 -81.40 106.14 32.43
CA ALA A 15 -81.66 104.72 32.69
C ALA A 15 -80.91 103.81 31.71
N ALA A 16 -80.86 104.17 30.41
CA ALA A 16 -80.09 103.43 29.40
C ALA A 16 -78.58 103.45 29.72
N ARG A 17 -78.02 104.59 30.11
CA ARG A 17 -76.60 104.70 30.49
C ARG A 17 -76.24 103.85 31.71
N ARG A 18 -77.13 103.79 32.71
CA ARG A 18 -76.95 102.92 33.89
C ARG A 18 -77.04 101.44 33.52
N SER A 19 -77.98 101.07 32.65
CA SER A 19 -78.12 99.69 32.16
C SER A 19 -76.88 99.23 31.39
N LEU A 20 -76.32 100.10 30.54
CA LEU A 20 -75.11 99.82 29.76
C LEU A 20 -73.86 99.68 30.65
N ARG A 21 -73.71 100.53 31.68
CA ARG A 21 -72.64 100.36 32.67
C ARG A 21 -72.79 99.05 33.45
N ALA A 22 -74.01 98.71 33.86
CA ALA A 22 -74.29 97.46 34.57
C ALA A 22 -74.11 96.21 33.69
N SER A 23 -74.30 96.30 32.36
CA SER A 23 -73.99 95.19 31.45
C SER A 23 -72.49 95.06 31.22
N LEU A 24 -71.75 96.17 31.18
CA LEU A 24 -70.29 96.18 31.01
C LEU A 24 -69.58 95.64 32.26
N GLU A 25 -70.06 95.97 33.45
CA GLU A 25 -69.61 95.37 34.71
C GLU A 25 -69.95 93.88 34.81
N ARG A 26 -71.15 93.46 34.35
CA ARG A 26 -71.50 92.03 34.25
C ARG A 26 -70.61 91.28 33.27
N SER A 27 -70.25 91.89 32.14
CA SER A 27 -69.33 91.30 31.16
C SER A 27 -67.92 91.14 31.74
N ARG A 28 -67.41 92.13 32.49
CA ARG A 28 -66.13 92.02 33.21
C ARG A 28 -66.15 90.96 34.30
N ALA A 29 -67.25 90.84 35.05
CA ALA A 29 -67.41 89.77 36.03
C ALA A 29 -67.42 88.39 35.37
N LEU A 30 -68.11 88.23 34.24
CA LEU A 30 -68.10 87.01 33.43
C LEU A 30 -66.70 86.67 32.90
N ALA A 31 -65.95 87.65 32.41
CA ALA A 31 -64.57 87.45 31.96
C ALA A 31 -63.67 86.96 33.11
N SER A 32 -63.77 87.55 34.30
CA SER A 32 -63.00 87.09 35.46
C SER A 32 -63.40 85.69 35.93
N ALA A 33 -64.68 85.31 35.80
CA ALA A 33 -65.16 83.97 36.14
C ALA A 33 -64.67 82.91 35.14
N LEU A 34 -64.55 83.28 33.86
CA LEU A 34 -63.97 82.43 32.81
C LEU A 34 -62.47 82.21 33.02
N ASP A 35 -61.71 83.24 33.38
CA ASP A 35 -60.27 83.10 33.69
C ASP A 35 -60.03 82.18 34.90
N HIS A 36 -60.92 82.18 35.90
CA HIS A 36 -60.83 81.25 37.04
C HIS A 36 -61.30 79.81 36.70
N ALA A 37 -62.15 79.64 35.68
CA ALA A 37 -62.64 78.34 35.25
C ALA A 37 -61.69 77.63 34.26
N GLY A 38 -60.87 78.38 33.52
CA GLY A 38 -59.87 77.87 32.57
C GLY A 38 -58.96 76.77 33.12
N PRO A 39 -58.21 77.00 34.22
CA PRO A 39 -57.30 75.98 34.77
C PRO A 39 -58.04 74.75 35.33
N ARG A 40 -59.29 74.90 35.80
CA ARG A 40 -60.12 73.76 36.23
C ARG A 40 -60.60 72.92 35.06
N LEU A 41 -60.93 73.56 33.93
CA LEU A 41 -61.28 72.87 32.70
C LEU A 41 -60.08 72.13 32.11
N GLU A 42 -58.89 72.74 32.14
CA GLU A 42 -57.64 72.07 31.75
C GLU A 42 -57.31 70.88 32.67
N GLU A 43 -57.49 71.01 33.99
CA GLU A 43 -57.31 69.90 34.93
C GLU A 43 -58.31 68.77 34.67
N ILE A 44 -59.59 69.10 34.45
CA ILE A 44 -60.62 68.11 34.07
C ILE A 44 -60.25 67.45 32.74
N GLN A 45 -59.79 68.22 31.75
CA GLN A 45 -59.40 67.71 30.44
C GLN A 45 -58.14 66.84 30.52
N HIS A 46 -57.23 67.08 31.46
CA HIS A 46 -56.07 66.24 31.72
C HIS A 46 -56.42 64.96 32.50
N ARG A 47 -57.46 64.99 33.35
CA ARG A 47 -57.95 63.81 34.10
C ARG A 47 -58.97 62.97 33.33
N LEU A 48 -59.67 63.54 32.34
CA LEU A 48 -60.68 62.86 31.54
C LEU A 48 -60.16 61.56 30.87
N PRO A 49 -58.96 61.52 30.26
CA PRO A 49 -58.45 60.32 29.62
C PRO A 49 -58.17 59.20 30.63
N SER A 50 -57.69 59.55 31.83
CA SER A 50 -57.42 58.58 32.90
C SER A 50 -58.71 58.02 33.52
N LEU A 51 -59.75 58.86 33.63
CA LEU A 51 -61.06 58.46 34.13
C LEU A 51 -61.81 57.62 33.07
N GLU A 52 -61.71 57.99 31.80
CA GLU A 52 -62.31 57.27 30.67
C GLU A 52 -61.65 55.89 30.48
N ALA A 53 -60.33 55.79 30.67
CA ALA A 53 -59.61 54.51 30.72
C ALA A 53 -60.08 53.64 31.90
N ALA A 54 -60.25 54.20 33.10
CA ALA A 54 -60.70 53.46 34.28
C ALA A 54 -62.17 52.99 34.20
N VAL A 55 -63.04 53.68 33.44
CA VAL A 55 -64.48 53.38 33.32
C VAL A 55 -64.81 52.50 32.10
N ARG A 56 -63.90 52.37 31.11
CA ARG A 56 -64.06 51.51 29.92
C ARG A 56 -64.47 50.05 30.18
N PRO A 57 -63.91 49.30 31.15
CA PRO A 57 -64.32 47.91 31.38
C PRO A 57 -65.76 47.79 31.90
N ILE A 58 -66.33 48.84 32.49
CA ILE A 58 -67.72 48.86 32.96
C ILE A 58 -68.69 49.16 31.80
N ARG A 59 -68.21 49.76 30.70
CA ARG A 59 -69.00 50.11 29.50
C ARG A 59 -68.96 49.07 28.38
N ALA A 60 -68.07 48.09 28.43
CA ALA A 60 -68.02 47.01 27.46
C ALA A 60 -69.26 46.10 27.62
N ARG A 61 -69.89 45.70 26.51
CA ARG A 61 -71.02 44.76 26.52
C ARG A 61 -70.59 43.49 27.27
N HIS A 62 -71.42 43.00 28.19
CA HIS A 62 -71.17 41.77 28.96
C HIS A 62 -70.74 40.58 28.07
N GLU A 63 -71.26 40.52 26.84
CA GLU A 63 -70.89 39.55 25.81
C GLU A 63 -69.43 39.65 25.34
N ALA A 64 -68.89 40.86 25.19
CA ALA A 64 -67.49 41.08 24.77
C ALA A 64 -66.50 40.74 25.89
N LEU A 65 -66.89 40.98 27.16
CA LEU A 65 -66.10 40.56 28.33
C LEU A 65 -66.14 39.04 28.53
N ALA A 66 -67.31 38.40 28.33
CA ALA A 66 -67.43 36.95 28.40
C ALA A 66 -66.67 36.25 27.26
N ALA A 67 -66.70 36.82 26.05
CA ALA A 67 -65.89 36.34 24.92
C ALA A 67 -64.39 36.55 25.17
N ALA A 68 -63.97 37.71 25.69
CA ALA A 68 -62.58 37.94 26.09
C ALA A 68 -62.11 36.93 27.16
N ALA A 69 -62.93 36.64 28.17
CA ALA A 69 -62.64 35.60 29.15
C ALA A 69 -62.47 34.22 28.50
N GLY A 70 -63.35 33.87 27.56
CA GLY A 70 -63.23 32.63 26.78
C GLY A 70 -61.99 32.56 25.90
N HIS A 71 -61.56 33.68 25.31
CA HIS A 71 -60.32 33.76 24.53
C HIS A 71 -59.08 33.68 25.45
N ILE A 72 -59.11 34.33 26.62
CA ILE A 72 -58.05 34.26 27.63
C ILE A 72 -57.88 32.83 28.15
N ASP A 73 -58.95 32.17 28.56
CA ASP A 73 -58.88 30.78 29.04
C ASP A 73 -58.39 29.82 27.96
N ARG A 74 -58.72 30.10 26.69
CA ARG A 74 -58.30 29.29 25.54
C ARG A 74 -56.80 29.40 25.21
N ALA A 75 -56.10 30.48 25.56
CA ALA A 75 -54.64 30.57 25.37
C ALA A 75 -53.83 30.38 26.65
N VAL A 76 -54.34 30.82 27.81
CA VAL A 76 -53.61 30.72 29.09
C VAL A 76 -53.46 29.27 29.52
N GLY A 77 -54.48 28.42 29.32
CA GLY A 77 -54.40 27.00 29.64
C GLY A 77 -53.27 26.28 28.87
N PRO A 78 -53.24 26.37 27.53
CA PRO A 78 -52.15 25.80 26.74
C PRO A 78 -50.78 26.44 26.98
N ALA A 79 -50.70 27.76 27.20
CA ALA A 79 -49.45 28.43 27.55
C ALA A 79 -48.89 27.93 28.90
N ALA A 80 -49.75 27.71 29.90
CA ALA A 80 -49.36 27.11 31.17
C ALA A 80 -48.92 25.64 31.02
N ALA A 81 -49.51 24.90 30.08
CA ALA A 81 -49.07 23.54 29.76
C ALA A 81 -47.69 23.53 29.11
N VAL A 82 -47.41 24.45 28.19
CA VAL A 82 -46.08 24.66 27.58
C VAL A 82 -45.04 25.00 28.65
N LEU A 83 -45.34 25.90 29.58
CA LEU A 83 -44.45 26.24 30.70
C LEU A 83 -44.15 25.04 31.59
N LYS A 84 -45.15 24.21 31.91
CA LYS A 84 -44.93 22.97 32.69
C LYS A 84 -44.02 21.97 31.98
N VAL A 85 -44.12 21.85 30.66
CA VAL A 85 -43.23 20.99 29.87
C VAL A 85 -41.82 21.59 29.82
N PHE A 86 -41.70 22.91 29.73
CA PHE A 86 -40.41 23.62 29.81
C PHE A 86 -39.73 23.43 31.18
N ASP A 87 -40.46 23.55 32.27
CA ASP A 87 -39.96 23.27 33.63
C ASP A 87 -39.53 21.80 33.79
N ALA A 88 -40.27 20.86 33.18
CA ALA A 88 -39.89 19.46 33.16
C ALA A 88 -38.61 19.19 32.36
N VAL A 89 -38.37 19.93 31.27
CA VAL A 89 -37.12 19.86 30.49
C VAL A 89 -35.94 20.36 31.31
N HIS A 90 -36.07 21.49 32.02
CA HIS A 90 -35.03 21.96 32.95
C HIS A 90 -34.83 21.03 34.16
N GLY A 91 -35.88 20.34 34.62
CA GLY A 91 -35.75 19.30 35.64
C GLY A 91 -34.91 18.09 35.21
N LEU A 92 -34.74 17.85 33.91
CA LEU A 92 -33.94 16.76 33.35
C LEU A 92 -32.46 17.13 33.15
N GLU A 93 -32.13 18.43 33.17
CA GLU A 93 -30.79 19.00 32.97
C GLU A 93 -29.69 18.37 33.86
N PRO A 94 -29.86 18.22 35.19
CA PRO A 94 -28.80 17.65 36.03
C PRO A 94 -28.55 16.15 35.74
N SER A 95 -29.57 15.43 35.30
CA SER A 95 -29.47 14.00 34.97
C SER A 95 -28.86 13.75 33.59
N LEU A 96 -29.04 14.68 32.65
CA LEU A 96 -28.39 14.66 31.33
C LEU A 96 -26.94 15.16 31.39
N LEU A 97 -26.60 15.97 32.40
CA LEU A 97 -25.24 16.39 32.69
C LEU A 97 -24.42 15.34 33.47
N ALA A 98 -25.02 14.26 33.95
CA ALA A 98 -24.30 13.14 34.55
C ALA A 98 -23.60 12.26 33.47
N ASP A 99 -22.52 11.57 33.84
CA ASP A 99 -21.78 10.70 32.90
C ASP A 99 -22.63 9.48 32.48
N PRO A 100 -22.74 9.17 31.18
CA PRO A 100 -23.56 8.04 30.70
C PRO A 100 -23.01 6.65 31.04
N GLY A 101 -21.83 6.57 31.67
CA GLY A 101 -21.06 5.33 31.86
C GLY A 101 -21.70 4.25 32.73
N ALA A 102 -22.63 4.59 33.63
CA ALA A 102 -23.24 3.62 34.56
C ALA A 102 -24.48 2.92 33.98
N ASP A 103 -25.39 3.65 33.31
CA ASP A 103 -26.67 3.13 32.81
C ASP A 103 -27.08 3.76 31.46
N LEU A 104 -26.41 3.33 30.38
CA LEU A 104 -26.70 3.77 29.01
C LEU A 104 -28.20 3.64 28.62
N PRO A 105 -28.94 2.56 28.95
CA PRO A 105 -30.35 2.46 28.59
C PRO A 105 -31.22 3.51 29.29
N ALA A 106 -30.92 3.83 30.55
CA ALA A 106 -31.62 4.86 31.30
C ALA A 106 -31.35 6.24 30.70
N TYR A 107 -30.10 6.52 30.33
CA TYR A 107 -29.71 7.77 29.68
C TYR A 107 -30.38 7.94 28.29
N LEU A 108 -30.46 6.89 27.48
CA LEU A 108 -31.16 6.92 26.18
C LEU A 108 -32.68 7.13 26.33
N SER A 109 -33.29 6.59 27.39
CA SER A 109 -34.70 6.84 27.70
C SER A 109 -34.97 8.29 28.13
N LEU A 110 -34.03 8.89 28.87
CA LEU A 110 -34.09 10.31 29.27
C LEU A 110 -33.96 11.22 28.05
N LEU A 111 -33.05 10.89 27.12
CA LEU A 111 -32.95 11.58 25.83
C LEU A 111 -34.21 11.43 24.97
N GLN A 112 -34.87 10.26 24.99
CA GLN A 112 -36.15 10.09 24.28
C GLN A 112 -37.23 11.02 24.82
N ARG A 113 -37.33 11.10 26.15
CA ARG A 113 -38.28 11.99 26.82
C ARG A 113 -37.96 13.46 26.55
N LEU A 114 -36.68 13.82 26.45
CA LEU A 114 -36.25 15.16 26.05
C LEU A 114 -36.65 15.47 24.60
N GLU A 115 -36.40 14.57 23.66
CA GLU A 115 -36.80 14.72 22.25
C GLU A 115 -38.33 14.83 22.09
N GLU A 116 -39.10 14.00 22.79
CA GLU A 116 -40.56 14.05 22.82
C GLU A 116 -41.06 15.39 23.40
N ALA A 117 -40.44 15.86 24.49
CA ALA A 117 -40.76 17.14 25.09
C ALA A 117 -40.41 18.32 24.16
N LEU A 118 -39.28 18.26 23.45
CA LEU A 118 -38.88 19.31 22.50
C LEU A 118 -39.75 19.34 21.25
N ARG A 119 -40.14 18.19 20.71
CA ARG A 119 -41.13 18.11 19.62
C ARG A 119 -42.48 18.67 20.07
N PHE A 120 -42.95 18.29 21.26
CA PHE A 120 -44.17 18.85 21.83
C PHE A 120 -44.07 20.37 22.02
N LEU A 121 -42.95 20.87 22.54
CA LEU A 121 -42.72 22.31 22.69
C LEU A 121 -42.69 23.00 21.31
N SER A 122 -42.03 22.44 20.29
CA SER A 122 -41.99 23.05 18.96
C SER A 122 -43.38 23.17 18.30
N GLU A 123 -44.22 22.15 18.46
CA GLU A 123 -45.59 22.12 17.88
C GLU A 123 -46.55 23.03 18.66
N ASN A 124 -46.44 23.04 20.00
CA ASN A 124 -47.37 23.78 20.86
C ASN A 124 -46.94 25.22 21.14
N CYS A 125 -45.65 25.56 21.07
CA CYS A 125 -45.20 26.96 21.18
C CYS A 125 -45.70 27.79 20.00
N GLY A 126 -45.70 27.25 18.77
CA GLY A 126 -46.25 27.95 17.61
C GLY A 126 -47.75 28.23 17.76
N LEU A 127 -48.51 27.24 18.22
CA LEU A 127 -49.95 27.37 18.49
C LEU A 127 -50.23 28.31 19.67
N ALA A 128 -49.44 28.24 20.74
CA ALA A 128 -49.57 29.13 21.89
C ALA A 128 -49.26 30.59 21.54
N ILE A 129 -48.24 30.83 20.71
CA ILE A 129 -47.91 32.17 20.19
C ILE A 129 -49.07 32.70 19.35
N GLN A 130 -49.64 31.88 18.47
CA GLN A 130 -50.79 32.25 17.64
C GLN A 130 -52.03 32.56 18.49
N TRP A 131 -52.33 31.76 19.51
CA TRP A 131 -53.45 32.03 20.42
C TRP A 131 -53.24 33.28 21.28
N LEU A 132 -51.98 33.58 21.66
CA LEU A 132 -51.64 34.81 22.36
C LEU A 132 -51.76 36.04 21.44
N GLU A 133 -51.43 35.91 20.16
CA GLU A 133 -51.69 36.95 19.14
C GLU A 133 -53.18 37.17 18.95
N ASP A 134 -53.98 36.10 18.82
CA ASP A 134 -55.43 36.19 18.67
C ASP A 134 -56.08 36.93 19.87
N ILE A 135 -55.56 36.72 21.10
CA ILE A 135 -55.99 37.49 22.28
C ILE A 135 -55.57 38.95 22.17
N VAL A 136 -54.32 39.22 21.80
CA VAL A 136 -53.80 40.59 21.69
C VAL A 136 -54.58 41.38 20.64
N ASP A 137 -54.91 40.75 19.51
CA ASP A 137 -55.69 41.35 18.43
C ASP A 137 -57.15 41.53 18.86
N TYR A 138 -57.77 40.54 19.51
CA TYR A 138 -59.13 40.67 20.05
C TYR A 138 -59.25 41.79 21.10
N LEU A 139 -58.28 41.89 22.01
CA LEU A 139 -58.23 42.94 23.04
C LEU A 139 -57.94 44.34 22.44
N SER A 140 -57.17 44.38 21.34
CA SER A 140 -56.90 45.61 20.58
C SER A 140 -58.14 46.10 19.83
N ASP A 141 -58.85 45.19 19.15
CA ASP A 141 -60.03 45.48 18.33
C ASP A 141 -61.23 45.93 19.17
N HIS A 142 -61.37 45.41 20.39
CA HIS A 142 -62.48 45.72 21.29
C HIS A 142 -62.16 46.81 22.33
N CYS A 143 -60.95 47.41 22.28
CA CYS A 143 -60.49 48.48 23.19
C CYS A 143 -60.64 48.13 24.69
N LEU A 144 -60.41 46.86 25.05
CA LEU A 144 -60.70 46.34 26.40
C LEU A 144 -59.52 46.49 27.38
N ALA A 145 -58.32 46.88 26.92
CA ALA A 145 -57.11 46.98 27.73
C ALA A 145 -56.35 48.31 27.51
N ASP A 146 -55.53 48.70 28.49
CA ASP A 146 -54.68 49.88 28.43
C ASP A 146 -53.68 49.81 27.26
N SER A 147 -53.51 50.92 26.54
CA SER A 147 -52.61 51.01 25.38
C SER A 147 -51.16 50.67 25.72
N ARG A 148 -50.72 50.95 26.95
CA ARG A 148 -49.38 50.58 27.44
C ARG A 148 -49.25 49.09 27.72
N PHE A 149 -50.30 48.46 28.24
CA PHE A 149 -50.31 47.03 28.53
C PHE A 149 -50.28 46.22 27.23
N LEU A 150 -51.07 46.62 26.23
CA LEU A 150 -51.04 46.00 24.89
C LEU A 150 -49.69 46.18 24.19
N ALA A 151 -49.06 47.35 24.33
CA ALA A 151 -47.72 47.59 23.78
C ALA A 151 -46.65 46.73 24.46
N LEU A 152 -46.70 46.57 25.78
CA LEU A 152 -45.80 45.68 26.52
C LEU A 152 -46.01 44.21 26.14
N LEU A 153 -47.26 43.78 25.98
CA LEU A 153 -47.59 42.42 25.58
C LEU A 153 -47.13 42.13 24.15
N LYS A 154 -47.33 43.07 23.22
CA LYS A 154 -46.79 43.01 21.85
C LYS A 154 -45.25 42.95 21.86
N SER A 155 -44.58 43.79 22.66
CA SER A 155 -43.11 43.76 22.74
C SER A 155 -42.56 42.46 23.33
N SER A 156 -43.27 41.85 24.28
CA SER A 156 -42.90 40.57 24.88
C SER A 156 -43.13 39.41 23.91
N LEU A 157 -44.19 39.49 23.09
CA LEU A 157 -44.50 38.52 22.05
C LEU A 157 -43.52 38.63 20.87
N GLU A 158 -43.11 39.84 20.50
CA GLU A 158 -42.01 40.06 19.55
C GLU A 158 -40.66 39.57 20.09
N SER A 159 -40.38 39.72 21.39
CA SER A 159 -39.21 39.14 22.04
C SER A 159 -39.23 37.61 22.01
N LEU A 160 -40.40 36.99 22.17
CA LEU A 160 -40.57 35.54 22.12
C LEU A 160 -40.45 34.98 20.69
N LYS A 161 -40.92 35.74 19.69
CA LYS A 161 -40.74 35.43 18.26
C LYS A 161 -39.30 35.57 17.80
N SER A 162 -38.57 36.54 18.35
CA SER A 162 -37.19 36.85 17.97
C SER A 162 -36.15 36.02 18.71
N SER A 163 -36.52 35.30 19.77
CA SER A 163 -35.62 34.33 20.41
C SER A 163 -35.42 33.11 19.51
N SER A 164 -34.47 33.22 18.58
CA SER A 164 -33.96 32.11 17.76
C SER A 164 -33.05 31.15 18.54
N VAL A 165 -33.08 31.20 19.87
CA VAL A 165 -32.33 30.26 20.72
C VAL A 165 -33.11 28.96 20.74
N PRO A 166 -32.48 27.80 20.47
CA PRO A 166 -33.18 26.54 20.54
C PRO A 166 -33.77 26.37 21.95
N LEU A 167 -35.02 25.92 22.03
CA LEU A 167 -35.85 25.89 23.26
C LEU A 167 -35.23 25.08 24.42
N ASP A 168 -34.14 24.37 24.15
CA ASP A 168 -33.37 23.55 25.08
C ASP A 168 -32.08 24.24 25.59
N GLY A 169 -31.75 25.45 25.12
CA GLY A 169 -30.48 26.11 25.47
C GLY A 169 -29.22 25.35 25.04
N GLY A 170 -29.34 24.41 24.10
CA GLY A 170 -28.24 23.54 23.66
C GLY A 170 -28.04 22.27 24.49
N LEU A 171 -28.95 21.94 25.41
CA LEU A 171 -28.91 20.71 26.22
C LEU A 171 -28.92 19.43 25.37
N LEU A 172 -29.70 19.40 24.29
CA LEU A 172 -29.72 18.25 23.37
C LEU A 172 -28.36 18.11 22.68
N LEU A 173 -27.75 19.21 22.26
CA LEU A 173 -26.44 19.20 21.62
C LEU A 173 -25.35 18.69 22.55
N ALA A 174 -25.31 19.19 23.79
CA ALA A 174 -24.35 18.76 24.80
C ALA A 174 -24.53 17.28 25.23
N ALA A 175 -25.77 16.81 25.35
CA ALA A 175 -26.07 15.42 25.68
C ALA A 175 -25.68 14.44 24.56
N LEU A 176 -25.83 14.85 23.31
CA LEU A 176 -25.39 14.10 22.13
C LEU A 176 -23.86 14.14 21.98
N ASP A 177 -23.18 15.25 22.28
CA ASP A 177 -21.71 15.31 22.30
C ASP A 177 -21.12 14.39 23.39
N LYS A 178 -21.84 14.22 24.51
CA LYS A 178 -21.51 13.20 25.53
C LYS A 178 -21.72 11.77 25.03
N LEU A 179 -22.75 11.52 24.23
CA LEU A 179 -22.91 10.22 23.57
C LEU A 179 -21.80 9.94 22.56
N GLU A 180 -21.34 10.95 21.82
CA GLU A 180 -20.21 10.84 20.88
C GLU A 180 -18.91 10.49 21.63
N THR A 181 -18.67 11.08 22.80
CA THR A 181 -17.50 10.77 23.64
C THR A 181 -17.59 9.39 24.30
N GLU A 182 -18.77 8.97 24.73
CA GLU A 182 -19.01 7.60 25.23
C GLU A 182 -18.88 6.55 24.14
N PHE A 183 -19.36 6.84 22.92
CA PHE A 183 -19.16 5.98 21.77
C PHE A 183 -17.66 5.80 21.47
N ARG A 184 -16.89 6.89 21.50
CA ARG A 184 -15.42 6.85 21.37
C ARG A 184 -14.78 6.03 22.48
N ARG A 185 -15.21 6.21 23.74
CA ARG A 185 -14.67 5.47 24.89
C ARG A 185 -14.96 3.98 24.80
N LEU A 186 -16.20 3.59 24.52
CA LEU A 186 -16.59 2.18 24.36
C LEU A 186 -15.84 1.51 23.21
N LEU A 187 -15.58 2.23 22.13
CA LEU A 187 -14.72 1.73 21.05
C LEU A 187 -13.26 1.60 21.52
N ALA A 188 -12.69 2.60 22.20
CA ALA A 188 -11.29 2.57 22.63
C ALA A 188 -11.00 1.51 23.71
N ASP A 189 -11.84 1.40 24.74
CA ASP A 189 -11.64 0.54 25.90
C ASP A 189 -11.85 -0.95 25.60
N HIS A 190 -12.54 -1.27 24.51
CA HIS A 190 -12.85 -2.65 24.15
C HIS A 190 -12.23 -3.10 22.81
N SER A 191 -11.49 -2.20 22.15
CA SER A 191 -10.77 -2.52 20.92
C SER A 191 -9.27 -2.61 21.19
N TYR A 192 -8.85 -3.59 21.99
CA TYR A 192 -7.42 -3.90 22.12
C TYR A 192 -6.96 -4.69 20.89
N SER A 193 -6.01 -4.14 20.15
CA SER A 193 -5.15 -4.96 19.29
C SER A 193 -4.28 -5.79 20.21
N LEU A 194 -4.50 -7.11 20.28
CA LEU A 194 -3.46 -7.97 20.83
C LEU A 194 -2.21 -7.80 19.96
N PRO A 195 -1.02 -7.66 20.57
CA PRO A 195 0.21 -7.61 19.80
C PRO A 195 0.33 -8.89 18.99
N ILE A 196 0.66 -8.76 17.70
CA ILE A 196 0.99 -9.89 16.85
C ILE A 196 2.27 -10.49 17.42
N ALA A 197 2.15 -11.46 18.32
CA ALA A 197 3.28 -12.19 18.86
C ALA A 197 3.77 -13.15 17.79
N ILE A 198 4.82 -12.76 17.07
CA ILE A 198 5.55 -13.63 16.17
C ILE A 198 6.40 -14.56 17.05
N SER A 199 5.86 -15.70 17.49
CA SER A 199 6.68 -16.76 18.11
C SER A 199 7.35 -17.57 17.01
N GLY A 200 8.68 -17.65 17.04
CA GLY A 200 9.54 -18.21 16.00
C GLY A 200 9.47 -19.73 15.77
N ASP A 201 8.40 -20.43 16.14
CA ASP A 201 8.25 -21.86 15.86
C ASP A 201 6.80 -22.23 15.52
N SER A 202 6.63 -22.81 14.33
CA SER A 202 5.51 -23.67 13.92
C SER A 202 4.07 -23.16 14.12
N ASN A 203 3.46 -22.65 13.03
CA ASN A 203 2.03 -22.74 12.67
C ASN A 203 0.91 -22.44 13.70
N ALA A 204 1.19 -21.84 14.85
CA ALA A 204 0.17 -21.43 15.81
C ALA A 204 0.17 -19.91 15.97
N ILE A 205 -0.45 -19.22 15.00
CA ILE A 205 -0.87 -17.83 15.17
C ILE A 205 -2.20 -17.86 15.93
N ALA A 206 -2.16 -17.70 17.25
CA ALA A 206 -3.37 -17.47 18.05
C ALA A 206 -3.81 -16.01 17.91
N ILE A 207 -4.30 -15.62 16.72
CA ILE A 207 -5.01 -14.34 16.53
C ILE A 207 -6.50 -14.65 16.49
N ALA A 208 -7.12 -14.63 17.67
CA ALA A 208 -8.52 -14.29 17.76
C ALA A 208 -8.57 -12.76 17.91
N PRO A 209 -9.13 -12.00 16.95
CA PRO A 209 -9.55 -10.64 17.25
C PRO A 209 -10.60 -10.79 18.35
N SER A 210 -10.41 -10.11 19.48
CA SER A 210 -11.38 -10.12 20.57
C SER A 210 -12.74 -9.70 20.00
N ALA A 211 -13.64 -10.66 19.83
CA ALA A 211 -15.03 -10.37 19.60
C ALA A 211 -15.47 -9.51 20.80
N LEU A 212 -15.89 -8.27 20.53
CA LEU A 212 -16.44 -7.43 21.58
C LEU A 212 -17.57 -8.20 22.26
N PRO A 213 -17.71 -8.11 23.59
CA PRO A 213 -18.84 -8.73 24.27
C PRO A 213 -20.14 -8.28 23.60
N VAL A 214 -21.08 -9.19 23.35
CA VAL A 214 -22.38 -8.91 22.70
C VAL A 214 -23.10 -7.72 23.35
N GLN A 215 -22.89 -7.54 24.66
CA GLN A 215 -23.42 -6.42 25.44
C GLN A 215 -22.86 -5.05 25.02
N VAL A 216 -21.60 -4.97 24.57
CA VAL A 216 -20.98 -3.74 24.06
C VAL A 216 -21.48 -3.43 22.65
N ILE A 217 -21.64 -4.46 21.81
CA ILE A 217 -22.23 -4.30 20.46
C ILE A 217 -23.66 -3.76 20.57
N GLY A 218 -24.49 -4.33 21.45
CA GLY A 218 -25.85 -3.84 21.70
C GLY A 218 -25.89 -2.40 22.25
N LYS A 219 -24.90 -2.00 23.06
CA LYS A 219 -24.74 -0.61 23.52
C LYS A 219 -24.36 0.34 22.38
N LEU A 220 -23.46 -0.07 21.49
CA LEU A 220 -23.06 0.71 20.31
C LEU A 220 -24.23 0.87 19.32
N HIS A 221 -25.00 -0.19 19.09
CA HIS A 221 -26.23 -0.14 18.27
C HIS A 221 -27.26 0.84 18.83
N ALA A 222 -27.48 0.79 20.15
CA ALA A 222 -28.43 1.71 20.81
C ALA A 222 -28.01 3.19 20.68
N ILE A 223 -26.71 3.47 20.69
CA ILE A 223 -26.19 4.83 20.43
C ILE A 223 -26.38 5.19 18.95
N LEU A 224 -26.04 4.30 18.02
CA LEU A 224 -26.14 4.55 16.57
C LEU A 224 -27.58 4.84 16.14
N GLU A 225 -28.57 4.07 16.61
CA GLU A 225 -29.99 4.31 16.31
C GLU A 225 -30.46 5.68 16.79
N ARG A 226 -29.97 6.14 17.95
CA ARG A 226 -30.33 7.46 18.49
C ARG A 226 -29.61 8.60 17.79
N MET A 227 -28.38 8.39 17.35
CA MET A 227 -27.65 9.36 16.53
C MET A 227 -28.23 9.49 15.12
N LYS A 228 -28.77 8.39 14.57
CA LYS A 228 -29.53 8.38 13.32
C LYS A 228 -30.82 9.18 13.42
N ALA A 229 -31.57 9.03 14.51
CA ALA A 229 -32.79 9.80 14.76
C ALA A 229 -32.55 11.32 14.87
N ASN A 230 -31.30 11.74 15.11
CA ASN A 230 -30.88 13.13 15.25
C ASN A 230 -29.99 13.62 14.07
N ASP A 231 -29.99 12.93 12.93
CA ASP A 231 -29.22 13.27 11.71
C ASP A 231 -27.70 13.45 11.92
N ARG A 232 -27.12 12.81 12.94
CA ARG A 232 -25.69 12.90 13.29
C ARG A 232 -24.88 11.63 13.02
N LEU A 233 -25.40 10.75 12.16
CA LEU A 233 -24.74 9.48 11.83
C LEU A 233 -23.33 9.67 11.26
N ASP A 234 -23.12 10.70 10.43
CA ASP A 234 -21.84 10.96 9.76
C ASP A 234 -20.70 11.25 10.75
N ARG A 235 -21.00 11.90 11.87
CA ARG A 235 -20.01 12.16 12.94
C ARG A 235 -19.61 10.88 13.65
N CYS A 236 -20.58 10.01 13.97
CA CYS A 236 -20.29 8.71 14.56
C CYS A 236 -19.47 7.83 13.63
N ILE A 237 -19.74 7.86 12.34
CA ILE A 237 -18.95 7.16 11.32
C ILE A 237 -17.52 7.68 11.29
N ALA A 238 -17.32 9.01 11.28
CA ALA A 238 -15.98 9.59 11.31
C ALA A 238 -15.19 9.19 12.57
N ILE A 239 -15.83 9.19 13.74
CA ILE A 239 -15.24 8.75 15.01
C ILE A 239 -14.89 7.25 14.96
N TYR A 240 -15.78 6.43 14.40
CA TYR A 240 -15.55 5.00 14.23
C TYR A 240 -14.34 4.73 13.33
N VAL A 241 -14.28 5.38 12.17
CA VAL A 241 -13.16 5.26 11.22
C VAL A 241 -11.85 5.73 11.85
N GLU A 242 -11.86 6.83 12.61
CA GLU A 242 -10.68 7.35 13.31
C GLU A 242 -10.14 6.35 14.34
N VAL A 243 -11.00 5.87 15.25
CA VAL A 243 -10.60 4.99 16.35
C VAL A 243 -10.17 3.62 15.81
N ARG A 244 -11.00 2.98 14.98
CA ARG A 244 -10.71 1.65 14.42
C ARG A 244 -9.56 1.71 13.42
N GLY A 245 -9.48 2.75 12.60
CA GLY A 245 -8.34 3.00 11.72
C GLY A 245 -7.03 3.14 12.49
N ALA A 246 -7.02 3.84 13.63
CA ALA A 246 -5.85 3.93 14.50
C ALA A 246 -5.44 2.58 15.10
N ILE A 247 -6.40 1.74 15.50
CA ILE A 247 -6.13 0.42 16.07
C ILE A 247 -5.56 -0.54 15.03
N VAL A 248 -6.15 -0.60 13.83
CA VAL A 248 -5.62 -1.44 12.74
C VAL A 248 -4.24 -0.95 12.31
N ARG A 249 -4.03 0.37 12.26
CA ARG A 249 -2.71 0.96 11.98
C ARG A 249 -1.68 0.60 13.05
N ALA A 250 -2.05 0.62 14.33
CA ALA A 250 -1.18 0.21 15.43
C ALA A 250 -0.83 -1.29 15.34
N GLY A 251 -1.82 -2.13 15.00
CA GLY A 251 -1.61 -3.56 14.75
C GLY A 251 -0.67 -3.83 13.58
N LEU A 252 -0.76 -3.03 12.50
CA LEU A 252 0.17 -3.10 11.37
C LEU A 252 1.55 -2.54 11.71
N ALA A 253 1.64 -1.44 12.47
CA ALA A 253 2.91 -0.86 12.89
C ALA A 253 3.74 -1.81 13.78
N ALA A 254 3.08 -2.70 14.52
CA ALA A 254 3.74 -3.76 15.30
C ALA A 254 4.53 -4.76 14.43
N LEU A 255 4.26 -4.84 13.12
CA LEU A 255 4.96 -5.74 12.17
C LEU A 255 6.28 -5.15 11.63
N ASP A 256 6.77 -4.03 12.19
CA ASP A 256 8.00 -3.35 11.77
C ASP A 256 8.06 -3.12 10.25
N LEU A 257 7.15 -2.27 9.77
CA LEU A 257 6.94 -1.98 8.35
C LEU A 257 7.95 -1.01 7.72
N GLY A 258 9.08 -0.74 8.39
CA GLY A 258 10.10 0.20 7.91
C GLY A 258 10.66 -0.14 6.52
N TYR A 259 10.54 -1.40 6.08
CA TYR A 259 10.95 -1.82 4.75
C TYR A 259 10.01 -1.40 3.61
N LEU A 260 8.76 -1.00 3.91
CA LEU A 260 7.81 -0.57 2.88
C LEU A 260 8.12 0.83 2.31
N GLU A 261 8.91 1.64 3.04
CA GLU A 261 9.28 3.00 2.66
C GLU A 261 10.63 3.09 1.91
N ILE A 262 11.25 1.94 1.62
CA ILE A 262 12.54 1.88 0.92
C ILE A 262 12.42 2.55 -0.45
N LYS A 263 13.29 3.54 -0.71
CA LYS A 263 13.35 4.26 -1.99
C LYS A 263 14.06 3.43 -3.06
N LEU A 264 13.72 3.66 -4.32
CA LEU A 264 14.26 2.96 -5.51
C LEU A 264 15.81 2.88 -5.55
N SER A 265 16.50 3.84 -4.93
CA SER A 265 17.97 3.92 -4.86
C SER A 265 18.63 2.88 -3.93
N GLU A 266 17.91 2.36 -2.94
CA GLU A 266 18.41 1.36 -1.98
C GLU A 266 18.18 -0.09 -2.46
N PHE A 267 17.45 -0.27 -3.57
CA PHE A 267 17.19 -1.56 -4.21
C PHE A 267 18.44 -2.18 -4.88
N ASP A 268 19.55 -1.46 -5.02
CA ASP A 268 20.73 -2.00 -5.72
C ASP A 268 21.46 -3.11 -4.91
N HIS A 269 21.13 -3.33 -3.63
CA HIS A 269 21.64 -4.44 -2.82
C HIS A 269 20.74 -5.70 -2.90
N VAL A 270 20.95 -6.49 -3.94
CA VAL A 270 20.14 -7.66 -4.39
C VAL A 270 19.74 -8.67 -3.30
N GLN A 271 20.49 -8.78 -2.19
CA GLN A 271 20.18 -9.70 -1.06
C GLN A 271 19.16 -9.15 -0.07
N SER A 272 19.03 -7.82 0.09
CA SER A 272 18.03 -7.23 1.00
C SER A 272 16.62 -7.45 0.45
N ILE A 273 16.45 -7.30 -0.87
CA ILE A 273 15.13 -7.32 -1.52
C ILE A 273 14.41 -8.66 -1.37
N GLN A 274 15.10 -9.80 -1.48
CA GLN A 274 14.43 -11.09 -1.36
C GLN A 274 13.84 -11.25 0.04
N SER A 275 14.63 -10.95 1.08
CA SER A 275 14.15 -10.96 2.45
C SER A 275 12.97 -10.00 2.67
N HIS A 276 12.99 -8.82 2.05
CA HIS A 276 11.87 -7.89 2.13
C HIS A 276 10.62 -8.38 1.39
N ILE A 277 10.76 -9.07 0.26
CA ILE A 277 9.62 -9.65 -0.47
C ILE A 277 9.00 -10.81 0.33
N ASP A 278 9.82 -11.65 0.95
CA ASP A 278 9.34 -12.75 1.78
C ASP A 278 8.60 -12.21 3.02
N LYS A 279 9.15 -11.19 3.68
CA LYS A 279 8.47 -10.45 4.77
C LYS A 279 7.19 -9.78 4.28
N TRP A 280 7.22 -9.14 3.12
CA TRP A 280 6.04 -8.52 2.50
C TRP A 280 4.92 -9.53 2.25
N ALA A 281 5.25 -10.70 1.69
CA ALA A 281 4.28 -11.75 1.43
C ALA A 281 3.63 -12.24 2.74
N TYR A 282 4.44 -12.48 3.77
CA TYR A 282 3.97 -12.91 5.08
C TYR A 282 3.09 -11.84 5.78
N HIS A 283 3.55 -10.60 5.83
CA HIS A 283 2.81 -9.50 6.44
C HIS A 283 1.51 -9.18 5.70
N LEU A 284 1.51 -9.25 4.36
CA LEU A 284 0.30 -9.07 3.56
C LEU A 284 -0.72 -10.17 3.84
N GLU A 285 -0.28 -11.43 3.94
CA GLU A 285 -1.16 -12.55 4.28
C GLU A 285 -1.79 -12.37 5.66
N ILE A 286 -1.01 -11.97 6.67
CA ILE A 286 -1.53 -11.69 8.02
C ILE A 286 -2.52 -10.53 8.00
N ALA A 287 -2.16 -9.43 7.32
CA ALA A 287 -3.01 -8.25 7.23
C ALA A 287 -4.37 -8.58 6.63
N VAL A 288 -4.40 -9.31 5.51
CA VAL A 288 -5.64 -9.67 4.81
C VAL A 288 -6.47 -10.68 5.60
N LYS A 289 -5.86 -11.78 6.05
CA LYS A 289 -6.61 -12.89 6.67
C LYS A 289 -7.03 -12.67 8.12
N HIS A 290 -6.30 -11.83 8.86
CA HIS A 290 -6.55 -11.64 10.28
C HIS A 290 -7.03 -10.24 10.62
N LEU A 291 -6.36 -9.19 10.15
CA LEU A 291 -6.72 -7.81 10.50
C LEU A 291 -7.94 -7.32 9.71
N PHE A 292 -7.87 -7.36 8.37
CA PHE A 292 -8.95 -6.87 7.51
C PHE A 292 -10.19 -7.78 7.56
N GLU A 293 -10.01 -9.10 7.69
CA GLU A 293 -11.13 -10.03 7.89
C GLU A 293 -11.92 -9.73 9.18
N ALA A 294 -11.20 -9.44 10.27
CA ALA A 294 -11.80 -9.11 11.55
C ALA A 294 -12.53 -7.77 11.48
N GLU A 295 -11.91 -6.77 10.86
CA GLU A 295 -12.53 -5.45 10.71
C GLU A 295 -13.74 -5.51 9.78
N TYR A 296 -13.70 -6.32 8.73
CA TYR A 296 -14.85 -6.51 7.84
C TYR A 296 -16.05 -7.08 8.60
N LYS A 297 -15.85 -8.16 9.37
CA LYS A 297 -16.89 -8.73 10.23
C LYS A 297 -17.38 -7.73 11.26
N PHE A 298 -16.48 -6.97 11.86
CA PHE A 298 -16.83 -5.97 12.86
C PHE A 298 -17.65 -4.82 12.29
N CYS A 299 -17.28 -4.31 11.11
CA CYS A 299 -18.07 -3.32 10.37
C CYS A 299 -19.46 -3.87 10.02
N THR A 300 -19.56 -5.14 9.61
CA THR A 300 -20.86 -5.78 9.38
C THR A 300 -21.65 -5.82 10.69
N ASP A 301 -21.12 -6.40 11.75
CA ASP A 301 -21.85 -6.60 13.01
C ASP A 301 -22.32 -5.28 13.65
N VAL A 302 -21.54 -4.21 13.56
CA VAL A 302 -21.88 -2.91 14.20
C VAL A 302 -22.75 -2.01 13.32
N LEU A 303 -22.53 -1.98 11.99
CA LEU A 303 -23.17 -0.99 11.11
C LEU A 303 -24.30 -1.59 10.26
N GLU A 304 -24.46 -2.92 10.18
CA GLU A 304 -25.54 -3.57 9.41
C GLU A 304 -26.94 -3.16 9.90
N GLN A 305 -27.10 -2.93 11.21
CA GLN A 305 -28.38 -2.48 11.77
C GLN A 305 -28.63 -0.98 11.59
N ALA A 306 -27.58 -0.17 11.41
CA ALA A 306 -27.66 1.29 11.44
C ALA A 306 -28.05 1.92 10.07
N GLY A 307 -27.78 1.27 8.94
CA GLY A 307 -28.04 1.89 7.63
C GLY A 307 -27.87 1.01 6.40
N PRO A 308 -28.07 1.56 5.18
CA PRO A 308 -27.89 0.86 3.92
C PRO A 308 -26.47 0.27 3.76
N PRO A 309 -26.31 -0.82 2.98
CA PRO A 309 -25.06 -1.54 2.89
C PRO A 309 -23.88 -0.74 2.31
N ASP A 310 -24.18 0.37 1.62
CA ASP A 310 -23.18 1.27 1.07
C ASP A 310 -22.44 2.07 2.16
N LEU A 311 -23.04 2.28 3.35
CA LEU A 311 -22.40 3.02 4.45
C LEU A 311 -21.29 2.23 5.13
N TRP A 312 -21.54 0.96 5.48
CA TRP A 312 -20.53 0.15 6.17
C TRP A 312 -19.40 -0.27 5.23
N THR A 313 -19.69 -0.49 3.94
CA THR A 313 -18.66 -0.73 2.92
C THR A 313 -17.79 0.51 2.70
N GLY A 314 -18.36 1.71 2.77
CA GLY A 314 -17.65 2.99 2.82
C GLY A 314 -16.70 3.10 4.01
N CYS A 315 -17.22 2.86 5.22
CA CYS A 315 -16.44 2.91 6.46
C CYS A 315 -15.25 1.94 6.42
N PHE A 316 -15.48 0.71 5.97
CA PHE A 316 -14.42 -0.29 5.82
C PHE A 316 -13.36 0.14 4.81
N ALA A 317 -13.78 0.73 3.67
CA ALA A 317 -12.85 1.22 2.65
C ALA A 317 -11.94 2.33 3.21
N ASP A 318 -12.51 3.28 3.95
CA ASP A 318 -11.76 4.37 4.58
C ASP A 318 -10.79 3.84 5.64
N ILE A 319 -11.24 2.91 6.48
CA ILE A 319 -10.38 2.25 7.49
C ILE A 319 -9.24 1.51 6.79
N ALA A 320 -9.52 0.76 5.73
CA ALA A 320 -8.51 0.01 5.01
C ALA A 320 -7.47 0.93 4.33
N ALA A 321 -7.93 2.02 3.71
CA ALA A 321 -7.05 3.02 3.11
C ALA A 321 -6.14 3.68 4.17
N GLN A 322 -6.70 4.04 5.32
CA GLN A 322 -5.99 4.67 6.44
C GLN A 322 -5.08 3.71 7.24
N ALA A 323 -5.38 2.41 7.22
CA ALA A 323 -4.62 1.37 7.90
C ALA A 323 -3.28 1.09 7.21
N GLY A 324 -3.18 1.31 5.89
CA GLY A 324 -1.92 1.20 5.16
C GLY A 324 -1.86 0.09 4.10
N ILE A 325 -2.98 -0.49 3.67
CA ILE A 325 -2.99 -1.46 2.55
C ILE A 325 -2.36 -0.86 1.28
N LEU A 326 -2.54 0.45 1.06
CA LEU A 326 -1.95 1.18 -0.04
C LEU A 326 -0.40 1.18 0.02
N ALA A 327 0.21 1.13 1.20
CA ALA A 327 1.66 1.05 1.35
C ALA A 327 2.19 -0.31 0.84
N PHE A 328 1.49 -1.41 1.15
CA PHE A 328 1.83 -2.73 0.62
C PHE A 328 1.74 -2.78 -0.91
N LEU A 329 0.71 -2.16 -1.50
CA LEU A 329 0.53 -2.11 -2.95
C LEU A 329 1.58 -1.21 -3.63
N ARG A 330 1.90 -0.06 -3.01
CA ARG A 330 2.98 0.83 -3.47
C ARG A 330 4.33 0.14 -3.44
N PHE A 331 4.66 -0.61 -2.39
CA PHE A 331 5.88 -1.40 -2.33
C PHE A 331 5.96 -2.38 -3.53
N GLY A 332 4.90 -3.15 -3.78
CA GLY A 332 4.85 -4.02 -4.96
C GLY A 332 5.11 -3.25 -6.27
N LYS A 333 4.56 -2.05 -6.41
CA LYS A 333 4.75 -1.19 -7.58
C LYS A 333 6.20 -0.70 -7.71
N THR A 334 6.84 -0.29 -6.61
CA THR A 334 8.25 0.10 -6.63
C THR A 334 9.16 -1.06 -7.06
N VAL A 335 8.85 -2.30 -6.67
CA VAL A 335 9.57 -3.49 -7.17
C VAL A 335 9.40 -3.62 -8.69
N THR A 336 8.20 -3.39 -9.23
CA THR A 336 7.97 -3.43 -10.69
C THR A 336 8.72 -2.34 -11.46
N GLU A 337 9.01 -1.19 -10.85
CA GLU A 337 9.71 -0.05 -11.47
C GLU A 337 11.26 -0.15 -11.38
N SER A 338 11.78 -1.10 -10.61
CA SER A 338 13.24 -1.32 -10.47
C SER A 338 13.92 -1.78 -11.78
N LYS A 339 15.26 -1.82 -11.83
CA LYS A 339 16.03 -2.23 -13.02
C LYS A 339 15.59 -3.61 -13.56
N LYS A 340 15.48 -3.74 -14.87
CA LYS A 340 15.16 -5.01 -15.54
C LYS A 340 16.36 -5.96 -15.44
N ASP A 341 16.22 -7.03 -14.67
CA ASP A 341 17.23 -8.06 -14.44
C ASP A 341 16.52 -9.43 -14.45
N PRO A 342 17.10 -10.50 -15.02
CA PRO A 342 16.55 -11.85 -14.87
C PRO A 342 16.22 -12.23 -13.42
N ILE A 343 17.02 -11.82 -12.43
CA ILE A 343 16.75 -12.09 -11.01
C ILE A 343 15.45 -11.42 -10.55
N LYS A 344 15.09 -10.27 -11.14
CA LYS A 344 13.82 -9.58 -10.87
C LYS A 344 12.62 -10.39 -11.37
N LEU A 345 12.75 -11.20 -12.42
CA LEU A 345 11.63 -12.05 -12.87
C LEU A 345 11.18 -12.99 -11.75
N LEU A 346 12.12 -13.69 -11.11
CA LEU A 346 11.82 -14.61 -10.01
C LEU A 346 11.09 -13.89 -8.85
N LYS A 347 11.55 -12.69 -8.52
CA LYS A 347 10.95 -11.82 -7.50
C LYS A 347 9.52 -11.39 -7.86
N LEU A 348 9.28 -11.03 -9.13
CA LEU A 348 7.95 -10.69 -9.62
C LEU A 348 6.99 -11.89 -9.59
N LEU A 349 7.50 -13.09 -9.90
CA LEU A 349 6.73 -14.32 -9.79
C LEU A 349 6.36 -14.63 -8.34
N ASP A 350 7.27 -14.40 -7.38
CA ASP A 350 6.98 -14.56 -5.94
C ASP A 350 5.89 -13.57 -5.48
N ILE A 351 5.95 -12.30 -5.90
CA ILE A 351 4.89 -11.31 -5.63
C ILE A 351 3.56 -11.73 -6.22
N PHE A 352 3.55 -12.16 -7.50
CA PHE A 352 2.33 -12.62 -8.17
C PHE A 352 1.73 -13.84 -7.48
N ASN A 353 2.55 -14.80 -7.06
CA ASN A 353 2.09 -15.98 -6.33
C ASN A 353 1.39 -15.60 -5.02
N SER A 354 1.97 -14.68 -4.24
CA SER A 354 1.37 -14.18 -3.00
C SER A 354 0.05 -13.45 -3.23
N LEU A 355 -0.03 -12.60 -4.27
CA LEU A 355 -1.28 -11.94 -4.65
C LEU A 355 -2.34 -12.93 -5.13
N ASN A 356 -1.94 -13.96 -5.89
CA ASN A 356 -2.85 -14.97 -6.41
C ASN A 356 -3.42 -15.86 -5.29
N LYS A 357 -2.62 -16.20 -4.27
CA LYS A 357 -3.09 -16.91 -3.06
C LYS A 357 -4.16 -16.14 -2.31
N LEU A 358 -4.03 -14.81 -2.22
CA LEU A 358 -4.97 -13.94 -1.50
C LEU A 358 -6.14 -13.44 -2.38
N ARG A 359 -6.21 -13.86 -3.65
CA ARG A 359 -7.16 -13.32 -4.63
C ARG A 359 -8.63 -13.43 -4.19
N LEU A 360 -9.02 -14.56 -3.61
CA LEU A 360 -10.40 -14.77 -3.15
C LEU A 360 -10.74 -13.88 -1.95
N ASP A 361 -9.80 -13.75 -1.02
CA ASP A 361 -9.95 -12.87 0.14
C ASP A 361 -10.03 -11.39 -0.28
N PHE A 362 -9.18 -10.97 -1.21
CA PHE A 362 -9.23 -9.61 -1.77
C PHE A 362 -10.57 -9.32 -2.46
N ASN A 363 -11.08 -10.25 -3.25
CA ASN A 363 -12.37 -10.07 -3.93
C ASN A 363 -13.55 -10.02 -2.94
N ARG A 364 -13.47 -10.78 -1.84
CA ARG A 364 -14.52 -10.78 -0.81
C ARG A 364 -14.49 -9.50 0.03
N LEU A 365 -13.32 -9.11 0.51
CA LEU A 365 -13.14 -7.97 1.41
C LEU A 365 -13.27 -6.63 0.69
N PHE A 366 -12.61 -6.49 -0.46
CA PHE A 366 -12.52 -5.23 -1.19
C PHE A 366 -13.40 -5.19 -2.43
N GLY A 367 -14.34 -6.13 -2.61
CA GLY A 367 -15.20 -6.22 -3.81
C GLY A 367 -16.27 -5.13 -3.93
N GLY A 368 -16.55 -4.38 -2.86
CA GLY A 368 -17.56 -3.32 -2.85
C GLY A 368 -17.18 -2.09 -3.68
N LYS A 369 -18.19 -1.34 -4.15
CA LYS A 369 -17.99 -0.10 -4.94
C LYS A 369 -17.17 0.96 -4.18
N ALA A 370 -17.32 1.03 -2.86
CA ALA A 370 -16.56 1.93 -2.00
C ALA A 370 -15.04 1.66 -2.00
N CYS A 371 -14.62 0.41 -2.25
CA CYS A 371 -13.21 0.02 -2.30
C CYS A 371 -12.58 0.22 -3.70
N ALA A 372 -13.18 1.03 -4.57
CA ALA A 372 -12.74 1.19 -5.96
C ALA A 372 -11.27 1.63 -6.09
N GLU A 373 -10.77 2.48 -5.19
CA GLU A 373 -9.36 2.90 -5.19
C GLU A 373 -8.42 1.71 -4.94
N ILE A 374 -8.69 0.92 -3.90
CA ILE A 374 -7.88 -0.27 -3.54
C ILE A 374 -7.94 -1.30 -4.66
N GLN A 375 -9.12 -1.53 -5.25
CA GLN A 375 -9.28 -2.41 -6.41
C GLN A 375 -8.46 -1.92 -7.61
N CYS A 376 -8.49 -0.62 -7.89
CA CYS A 376 -7.75 -0.02 -8.99
C CYS A 376 -6.25 -0.23 -8.81
N GLN A 377 -5.71 0.13 -7.63
CA GLN A 377 -4.29 -0.04 -7.29
C GLN A 377 -3.87 -1.52 -7.32
N THR A 378 -4.71 -2.44 -6.83
CA THR A 378 -4.42 -3.88 -6.85
C THR A 378 -4.37 -4.41 -8.27
N ARG A 379 -5.35 -4.03 -9.11
CA ARG A 379 -5.38 -4.40 -10.53
C ARG A 379 -4.18 -3.84 -11.28
N ASP A 380 -3.82 -2.59 -11.03
CA ASP A 380 -2.70 -1.92 -11.69
C ASP A 380 -1.36 -2.55 -11.27
N LEU A 381 -1.23 -2.95 -10.00
CA LEU A 381 -0.10 -3.74 -9.53
C LEU A 381 -0.03 -5.10 -10.25
N ILE A 382 -1.13 -5.86 -10.28
CA ILE A 382 -1.17 -7.17 -10.97
C ILE A 382 -0.80 -7.01 -12.44
N LYS A 383 -1.34 -5.99 -13.12
CA LYS A 383 -0.98 -5.65 -14.50
C LYS A 383 0.51 -5.34 -14.66
N SER A 384 1.06 -4.52 -13.78
CA SER A 384 2.47 -4.13 -13.82
C SER A 384 3.40 -5.32 -13.56
N VAL A 385 3.04 -6.20 -12.62
CA VAL A 385 3.80 -7.42 -12.32
C VAL A 385 3.77 -8.40 -13.50
N ILE A 386 2.61 -8.64 -14.09
CA ILE A 386 2.46 -9.55 -15.24
C ILE A 386 3.19 -9.02 -16.47
N ASN A 387 2.99 -7.74 -16.82
CA ASN A 387 3.68 -7.11 -17.94
C ASN A 387 5.20 -7.11 -17.70
N GLY A 388 5.66 -6.69 -16.52
CA GLY A 388 7.08 -6.66 -16.19
C GLY A 388 7.74 -8.04 -16.21
N ALA A 389 7.04 -9.08 -15.74
CA ALA A 389 7.52 -10.46 -15.81
C ALA A 389 7.61 -10.95 -17.26
N CYS A 390 6.57 -10.73 -18.06
CA CYS A 390 6.57 -11.11 -19.48
C CYS A 390 7.66 -10.36 -20.27
N GLU A 391 7.80 -9.06 -20.06
CA GLU A 391 8.83 -8.25 -20.72
C GLU A 391 10.23 -8.80 -20.44
N ILE A 392 10.57 -9.05 -19.17
CA ILE A 392 11.89 -9.59 -18.79
C ILE A 392 12.09 -10.99 -19.38
N PHE A 393 11.04 -11.83 -19.39
CA PHE A 393 11.12 -13.17 -19.95
C PHE A 393 11.37 -13.18 -21.46
N TRP A 394 10.67 -12.34 -22.22
CA TRP A 394 10.88 -12.24 -23.67
C TRP A 394 12.18 -11.53 -24.03
N GLU A 395 12.57 -10.53 -23.25
CA GLU A 395 13.84 -9.81 -23.42
C GLU A 395 15.04 -10.72 -23.13
N LEU A 396 14.91 -11.72 -22.26
CA LEU A 396 15.99 -12.66 -21.93
C LEU A 396 16.60 -13.33 -23.17
N MET A 397 15.76 -13.79 -24.10
CA MET A 397 16.25 -14.43 -25.33
C MET A 397 17.10 -13.46 -26.16
N VAL A 398 16.61 -12.23 -26.36
CA VAL A 398 17.32 -11.18 -27.10
C VAL A 398 18.63 -10.81 -26.40
N GLN A 399 18.62 -10.69 -25.07
CA GLN A 399 19.81 -10.40 -24.28
C GLN A 399 20.86 -11.50 -24.40
N VAL A 400 20.43 -12.78 -24.40
CA VAL A 400 21.33 -13.92 -24.66
C VAL A 400 21.93 -13.82 -26.06
N GLU A 401 21.13 -13.59 -27.10
CA GLU A 401 21.62 -13.43 -28.47
C GLU A 401 22.62 -12.27 -28.63
N LEU A 402 22.38 -11.14 -27.96
CA LEU A 402 23.28 -9.98 -27.99
C LEU A 402 24.67 -10.28 -27.39
N GLN A 403 24.76 -11.19 -26.42
CA GLN A 403 26.05 -11.59 -25.84
C GLN A 403 26.97 -12.29 -26.84
N ARG A 404 26.47 -12.75 -28.00
CA ARG A 404 27.27 -13.38 -29.06
C ARG A 404 28.46 -12.52 -29.52
N SER A 405 28.31 -11.20 -29.43
CA SER A 405 29.34 -10.22 -29.80
C SER A 405 30.51 -10.11 -28.82
N ASN A 406 30.38 -10.67 -27.60
CA ASN A 406 31.44 -10.65 -26.61
C ASN A 406 32.61 -11.56 -27.00
N MET A 407 33.80 -11.19 -26.54
CA MET A 407 35.00 -12.01 -26.72
C MET A 407 34.90 -13.31 -25.90
N PRO A 408 35.35 -14.45 -26.45
CA PRO A 408 35.41 -15.70 -25.72
C PRO A 408 36.41 -15.63 -24.55
N PRO A 409 36.24 -16.45 -23.49
CA PRO A 409 37.18 -16.49 -22.37
C PRO A 409 38.61 -16.83 -22.83
N PRO A 410 39.62 -16.00 -22.50
CA PRO A 410 40.99 -16.22 -23.00
C PRO A 410 41.64 -17.50 -22.44
N ASP A 411 41.10 -18.07 -21.38
CA ASP A 411 41.56 -19.30 -20.71
C ASP A 411 40.85 -20.56 -21.21
N GLY A 412 39.86 -20.44 -22.11
CA GLY A 412 39.06 -21.56 -22.60
C GLY A 412 38.05 -22.11 -21.58
N GLY A 413 37.82 -21.39 -20.47
CA GLY A 413 36.85 -21.78 -19.45
C GLY A 413 35.39 -21.67 -19.91
N VAL A 414 34.47 -22.22 -19.12
CA VAL A 414 33.03 -22.10 -19.39
C VAL A 414 32.58 -20.64 -19.18
N PRO A 415 31.93 -19.99 -20.16
CA PRO A 415 31.43 -18.62 -20.00
C PRO A 415 30.38 -18.55 -18.88
N ARG A 416 30.48 -17.53 -18.02
CA ARG A 416 29.52 -17.33 -16.90
C ARG A 416 28.07 -17.25 -17.38
N LEU A 417 27.83 -16.74 -18.59
CA LEU A 417 26.50 -16.71 -19.20
C LEU A 417 25.90 -18.12 -19.35
N VAL A 418 26.70 -19.09 -19.80
CA VAL A 418 26.25 -20.46 -20.02
C VAL A 418 25.78 -21.06 -18.70
N SER A 419 26.61 -20.98 -17.66
CA SER A 419 26.25 -21.46 -16.33
C SER A 419 25.02 -20.75 -15.75
N PHE A 420 24.95 -19.43 -15.92
CA PHE A 420 23.82 -18.64 -15.44
C PHE A 420 22.51 -19.05 -16.11
N ILE A 421 22.47 -19.11 -17.45
CA ILE A 421 21.24 -19.41 -18.19
C ILE A 421 20.78 -20.84 -17.95
N THR A 422 21.69 -21.83 -17.93
CA THR A 422 21.32 -23.22 -17.61
C THR A 422 20.67 -23.33 -16.24
N ASN A 423 21.28 -22.77 -15.20
CA ASN A 423 20.73 -22.81 -13.84
C ASN A 423 19.43 -22.01 -13.71
N TYR A 424 19.34 -20.88 -14.40
CA TYR A 424 18.18 -20.01 -14.39
C TYR A 424 16.97 -20.65 -15.08
N CYS A 425 17.17 -21.25 -16.26
CA CYS A 425 16.13 -22.01 -16.96
C CYS A 425 15.65 -23.21 -16.15
N ASP A 426 16.55 -23.92 -15.46
CA ASP A 426 16.16 -25.00 -14.55
C ASP A 426 15.33 -24.48 -13.36
N THR A 427 15.73 -23.34 -12.78
CA THR A 427 14.95 -22.68 -11.71
C THR A 427 13.54 -22.29 -12.18
N LEU A 428 13.40 -21.77 -13.41
CA LEU A 428 12.10 -21.44 -14.00
C LEU A 428 11.23 -22.67 -14.27
N LEU A 429 11.84 -23.80 -14.63
CA LEU A 429 11.17 -25.08 -14.87
C LEU A 429 10.84 -25.84 -13.58
N GLY A 430 11.41 -25.45 -12.45
CA GLY A 430 11.14 -26.04 -11.15
C GLY A 430 9.67 -25.93 -10.72
N GLU A 431 9.27 -26.80 -9.82
CA GLU A 431 7.90 -26.93 -9.29
C GLU A 431 7.33 -25.61 -8.74
N LYS A 432 8.19 -24.74 -8.21
CA LYS A 432 7.78 -23.45 -7.62
C LYS A 432 7.36 -22.42 -8.67
N TYR A 433 8.13 -22.28 -9.75
CA TYR A 433 7.98 -21.16 -10.68
C TYR A 433 7.26 -21.53 -11.97
N ARG A 434 7.34 -22.80 -12.42
CA ARG A 434 6.67 -23.27 -13.63
C ARG A 434 5.15 -22.97 -13.66
N PRO A 435 4.33 -23.37 -12.67
CA PRO A 435 2.89 -23.12 -12.72
C PRO A 435 2.57 -21.62 -12.66
N VAL A 436 3.34 -20.87 -11.88
CA VAL A 436 3.18 -19.42 -11.70
C VAL A 436 3.48 -18.68 -13.00
N LEU A 437 4.59 -19.01 -13.65
CA LEU A 437 4.99 -18.42 -14.93
C LEU A 437 4.01 -18.78 -16.05
N THR A 438 3.56 -20.03 -16.12
CA THR A 438 2.52 -20.44 -17.08
C THR A 438 1.24 -19.61 -16.89
N LEU A 439 0.79 -19.43 -15.64
CA LEU A 439 -0.40 -18.62 -15.36
C LEU A 439 -0.20 -17.15 -15.77
N VAL A 440 0.96 -16.57 -15.49
CA VAL A 440 1.31 -15.20 -15.90
C VAL A 440 1.26 -15.06 -17.44
N LEU A 441 1.86 -16.01 -18.17
CA LEU A 441 1.87 -16.01 -19.63
C LEU A 441 0.46 -16.19 -20.23
N VAL A 442 -0.37 -17.04 -19.61
CA VAL A 442 -1.78 -17.24 -20.00
C VAL A 442 -2.57 -15.93 -19.82
N ILE A 443 -2.42 -15.26 -18.68
CA ILE A 443 -3.12 -14.01 -18.41
C ILE A 443 -2.68 -12.92 -19.39
N GLN A 444 -1.38 -12.76 -19.64
CA GLN A 444 -0.88 -11.77 -20.60
C GLN A 444 -1.45 -12.01 -22.01
N ARG A 445 -1.43 -13.26 -22.48
CA ARG A 445 -2.00 -13.59 -23.80
C ARG A 445 -3.50 -13.40 -23.88
N SER A 446 -4.22 -13.61 -22.78
CA SER A 446 -5.65 -13.32 -22.71
C SER A 446 -5.92 -11.82 -22.92
N TRP A 447 -5.07 -10.94 -22.38
CA TRP A 447 -5.16 -9.49 -22.63
C TRP A 447 -4.86 -9.12 -24.08
N GLU A 448 -3.94 -9.85 -24.72
CA GLU A 448 -3.61 -9.69 -26.14
C GLU A 448 -4.58 -10.43 -27.10
N GLN A 449 -5.63 -11.08 -26.59
CA GLN A 449 -6.58 -11.91 -27.35
C GLN A 449 -5.95 -13.04 -28.20
N LYS A 450 -4.79 -13.56 -27.80
CA LYS A 450 -4.12 -14.68 -28.48
C LYS A 450 -4.42 -16.01 -27.79
N LYS A 451 -4.64 -17.08 -28.58
CA LYS A 451 -4.79 -18.43 -28.00
C LYS A 451 -3.49 -18.88 -27.34
N PHE A 452 -3.60 -19.42 -26.12
CA PHE A 452 -2.48 -20.05 -25.43
C PHE A 452 -2.30 -21.49 -25.95
N GLN A 453 -1.05 -21.90 -26.10
CA GLN A 453 -0.67 -23.30 -26.27
C GLN A 453 0.25 -23.63 -25.10
N ASP A 454 -0.02 -24.73 -24.39
CA ASP A 454 0.78 -25.18 -23.24
C ASP A 454 2.26 -25.38 -23.59
N SER A 455 2.58 -25.54 -24.88
CA SER A 455 3.96 -25.63 -25.40
C SER A 455 4.73 -24.31 -25.35
N LEU A 456 4.09 -23.15 -25.17
CA LEU A 456 4.75 -21.85 -25.32
C LEU A 456 5.97 -21.67 -24.43
N LEU A 457 5.83 -22.00 -23.15
CA LEU A 457 6.92 -21.87 -22.18
C LEU A 457 8.08 -22.81 -22.55
N ILE A 458 7.73 -24.01 -22.99
CA ILE A 458 8.68 -25.04 -23.45
C ILE A 458 9.41 -24.54 -24.69
N ASP A 459 8.69 -24.08 -25.71
CA ASP A 459 9.23 -23.55 -26.96
C ASP A 459 10.17 -22.36 -26.71
N ALA A 460 9.78 -21.45 -25.81
CA ALA A 460 10.60 -20.31 -25.42
C ALA A 460 11.92 -20.73 -24.75
N ILE A 461 11.86 -21.68 -23.81
CA ILE A 461 13.07 -22.19 -23.13
C ILE A 461 13.97 -22.95 -24.11
N LEU A 462 13.39 -23.79 -24.98
CA LEU A 462 14.14 -24.47 -26.03
C LEU A 462 14.84 -23.48 -26.97
N ASN A 463 14.18 -22.36 -27.33
CA ASN A 463 14.79 -21.32 -28.14
C ASN A 463 15.91 -20.57 -27.40
N ILE A 464 15.76 -20.32 -26.10
CA ILE A 464 16.84 -19.75 -25.26
C ILE A 464 18.05 -20.71 -25.27
N MET A 465 17.83 -22.01 -25.07
CA MET A 465 18.92 -23.00 -25.09
C MET A 465 19.62 -23.06 -26.44
N LYS A 466 18.87 -23.06 -27.55
CA LYS A 466 19.42 -22.96 -28.92
C LYS A 466 20.22 -21.67 -29.14
N ALA A 467 19.77 -20.55 -28.58
CA ALA A 467 20.50 -19.29 -28.66
C ALA A 467 21.83 -19.36 -27.91
N VAL A 468 21.87 -20.02 -26.74
CA VAL A 468 23.12 -20.28 -26.01
C VAL A 468 24.05 -21.20 -26.81
N GLU A 469 23.51 -22.23 -27.47
CA GLU A 469 24.28 -23.12 -28.36
C GLU A 469 24.95 -22.35 -29.51
N ALA A 470 24.16 -21.57 -30.25
CA ALA A 470 24.67 -20.74 -31.33
C ALA A 470 25.72 -19.72 -30.83
N ASN A 471 25.62 -19.26 -29.59
CA ASN A 471 26.60 -18.34 -29.02
C ASN A 471 27.96 -19.00 -28.76
N PHE A 472 27.99 -20.16 -28.10
CA PHE A 472 29.28 -20.81 -27.84
C PHE A 472 29.90 -21.38 -29.11
N GLU A 473 29.09 -21.81 -30.08
CA GLU A 473 29.60 -22.16 -31.42
C GLU A 473 30.28 -20.97 -32.10
N ASN A 474 29.70 -19.76 -31.99
CA ASN A 474 30.32 -18.55 -32.52
C ASN A 474 31.61 -18.20 -31.76
N TRP A 475 31.59 -18.27 -30.44
CA TRP A 475 32.77 -18.03 -29.59
C TRP A 475 33.91 -19.00 -29.88
N SER A 476 33.60 -20.27 -30.18
CA SER A 476 34.60 -21.26 -30.56
C SER A 476 35.39 -20.85 -31.81
N LYS A 477 34.76 -20.15 -32.76
CA LYS A 477 35.39 -19.65 -33.99
C LYS A 477 36.20 -18.37 -33.77
N GLY A 478 36.04 -17.71 -32.63
CA GLY A 478 36.71 -16.47 -32.27
C GLY A 478 38.12 -16.64 -31.70
N TYR A 479 38.56 -17.86 -31.41
CA TYR A 479 39.92 -18.13 -30.93
C TYR A 479 40.92 -18.15 -32.08
N GLU A 480 42.08 -17.51 -31.86
CA GLU A 480 43.22 -17.57 -32.80
C GLU A 480 43.86 -18.97 -32.80
N ASP A 481 43.97 -19.61 -31.63
CA ASP A 481 44.46 -20.98 -31.50
C ASP A 481 43.30 -21.98 -31.58
N ALA A 482 43.29 -22.80 -32.63
CA ALA A 482 42.32 -23.87 -32.83
C ALA A 482 42.32 -24.90 -31.69
N THR A 483 43.47 -25.13 -31.04
CA THR A 483 43.60 -26.05 -29.93
C THR A 483 42.87 -25.55 -28.69
N LEU A 484 42.93 -24.23 -28.43
CA LEU A 484 42.17 -23.59 -27.37
C LEU A 484 40.66 -23.63 -27.64
N SER A 485 40.26 -23.48 -28.91
CA SER A 485 38.87 -23.67 -29.33
C SER A 485 38.35 -25.07 -29.00
N TYR A 486 39.14 -26.12 -29.26
CA TYR A 486 38.76 -27.49 -28.90
C TYR A 486 38.65 -27.68 -27.39
N LEU A 487 39.56 -27.11 -26.59
CA LEU A 487 39.47 -27.14 -25.13
C LEU A 487 38.19 -26.46 -24.62
N PHE A 488 37.88 -25.29 -25.17
CA PHE A 488 36.67 -24.53 -24.85
C PHE A 488 35.40 -25.32 -25.16
N MET A 489 35.33 -25.95 -26.33
CA MET A 489 34.19 -26.78 -26.72
C MET A 489 34.05 -28.01 -25.82
N MET A 490 35.17 -28.67 -25.48
CA MET A 490 35.19 -29.77 -24.51
C MET A 490 34.62 -29.34 -23.15
N ASN A 491 35.07 -28.21 -22.61
CA ASN A 491 34.60 -27.67 -21.33
C ASN A 491 33.10 -27.34 -21.36
N THR A 492 32.64 -26.66 -22.42
CA THR A 492 31.26 -26.17 -22.53
C THR A 492 30.26 -27.31 -22.72
N HIS A 493 30.58 -28.29 -23.57
CA HIS A 493 29.73 -29.48 -23.76
C HIS A 493 29.66 -30.35 -22.49
N TRP A 494 30.77 -30.50 -21.78
CA TRP A 494 30.76 -31.21 -20.50
C TRP A 494 29.88 -30.53 -19.47
N HIS A 495 29.95 -29.19 -19.39
CA HIS A 495 29.10 -28.42 -18.48
C HIS A 495 27.61 -28.61 -18.79
N PHE A 496 27.19 -28.58 -20.06
CA PHE A 496 25.80 -28.84 -20.41
C PHE A 496 25.34 -30.24 -20.03
N TYR A 497 26.15 -31.26 -20.33
CA TYR A 497 25.83 -32.63 -19.94
C TYR A 497 25.69 -32.75 -18.42
N LYS A 498 26.68 -32.27 -17.66
CA LYS A 498 26.73 -32.44 -16.20
C LYS A 498 25.65 -31.63 -15.48
N ASN A 499 25.40 -30.38 -15.89
CA ASN A 499 24.46 -29.49 -15.21
C ASN A 499 23.00 -29.66 -15.66
N SER A 500 22.75 -30.24 -16.84
CA SER A 500 21.39 -30.58 -17.27
C SER A 500 20.99 -32.00 -16.86
N ARG A 501 21.94 -32.90 -16.56
CA ARG A 501 21.60 -34.27 -16.18
C ARG A 501 20.89 -34.33 -14.82
N GLY A 502 19.70 -34.93 -14.82
CA GLY A 502 18.89 -35.09 -13.60
C GLY A 502 18.12 -33.83 -13.19
N THR A 503 18.07 -32.81 -14.04
CA THR A 503 17.32 -31.58 -13.82
C THR A 503 16.06 -31.51 -14.68
N LYS A 504 15.14 -30.58 -14.38
CA LYS A 504 13.92 -30.41 -15.18
C LYS A 504 14.21 -29.89 -16.57
N LEU A 505 15.29 -29.11 -16.71
CA LEU A 505 15.81 -28.71 -18.01
C LEU A 505 16.32 -29.91 -18.83
N GLY A 506 17.02 -30.86 -18.21
CA GLY A 506 17.45 -32.09 -18.89
C GLY A 506 16.30 -32.98 -19.33
N GLU A 507 15.27 -33.16 -18.48
CA GLU A 507 14.04 -33.88 -18.84
C GLU A 507 13.37 -33.24 -20.08
N LEU A 508 13.38 -31.90 -20.17
CA LEU A 508 12.78 -31.16 -21.27
C LEU A 508 13.57 -31.30 -22.59
N LEU A 509 14.91 -31.22 -22.52
CA LEU A 509 15.80 -31.32 -23.68
C LEU A 509 15.92 -32.77 -24.19
N GLY A 510 15.76 -33.74 -23.29
CA GLY A 510 15.70 -35.16 -23.59
C GLY A 510 17.05 -35.86 -23.63
N ASP A 511 17.02 -37.19 -23.44
CA ASP A 511 18.21 -38.04 -23.33
C ASP A 511 19.07 -38.08 -24.62
N MET A 512 18.46 -37.81 -25.78
CA MET A 512 19.21 -37.71 -27.04
C MET A 512 20.15 -36.51 -27.01
N TRP A 513 19.65 -35.33 -26.63
CA TRP A 513 20.43 -34.09 -26.56
C TRP A 513 21.57 -34.19 -25.54
N LEU A 514 21.31 -34.80 -24.38
CA LEU A 514 22.36 -35.06 -23.38
C LEU A 514 23.46 -35.97 -23.93
N ARG A 515 23.08 -37.06 -24.61
CA ARG A 515 24.06 -37.98 -25.23
C ARG A 515 24.86 -37.31 -26.35
N GLU A 516 24.25 -36.42 -27.13
CA GLU A 516 24.96 -35.66 -28.15
C GLU A 516 26.06 -34.79 -27.53
N HIS A 517 25.77 -34.07 -26.44
CA HIS A 517 26.80 -33.28 -25.76
C HIS A 517 27.91 -34.11 -25.10
N GLU A 518 27.59 -35.29 -24.58
CA GLU A 518 28.61 -36.25 -24.11
C GLU A 518 29.54 -36.69 -25.26
N GLN A 519 28.96 -37.04 -26.42
CA GLN A 519 29.71 -37.42 -27.61
C GLN A 519 30.55 -36.27 -28.16
N TYR A 520 30.01 -35.05 -28.22
CA TYR A 520 30.78 -33.88 -28.64
C TYR A 520 31.95 -33.61 -27.71
N LYS A 521 31.74 -33.74 -26.39
CA LYS A 521 32.82 -33.61 -25.41
C LYS A 521 33.94 -34.63 -25.66
N ASP A 522 33.61 -35.89 -25.94
CA ASP A 522 34.61 -36.93 -26.22
C ASP A 522 35.32 -36.69 -27.56
N PHE A 523 34.60 -36.23 -28.58
CA PHE A 523 35.15 -35.82 -29.87
C PHE A 523 36.18 -34.69 -29.70
N TYR A 524 35.80 -33.60 -29.02
CA TYR A 524 36.69 -32.46 -28.81
C TYR A 524 37.87 -32.82 -27.91
N ALA A 525 37.69 -33.68 -26.90
CA ALA A 525 38.79 -34.19 -26.08
C ALA A 525 39.83 -34.96 -26.92
N ALA A 526 39.37 -35.82 -27.84
CA ALA A 526 40.23 -36.59 -28.71
C ALA A 526 40.98 -35.71 -29.72
N VAL A 527 40.30 -34.74 -30.34
CA VAL A 527 40.91 -33.79 -31.28
C VAL A 527 41.89 -32.87 -30.56
N PHE A 528 41.51 -32.31 -29.40
CA PHE A 528 42.40 -31.53 -28.54
C PHE A 528 43.69 -32.29 -28.26
N PHE A 529 43.58 -33.53 -27.76
CA PHE A 529 44.74 -34.35 -27.45
C PHE A 529 45.61 -34.61 -28.69
N ARG A 530 45.00 -35.00 -29.82
CA ARG A 530 45.73 -35.29 -31.07
C ARG A 530 46.49 -34.07 -31.60
N GLU A 531 45.87 -32.90 -31.58
CA GLU A 531 46.47 -31.69 -32.14
C GLU A 531 47.51 -31.04 -31.22
N SER A 532 47.44 -31.31 -29.91
CA SER A 532 48.39 -30.84 -28.88
C SER A 532 49.44 -31.90 -28.51
N TRP A 533 49.24 -32.55 -27.36
CA TRP A 533 50.16 -33.46 -26.69
C TRP A 533 50.41 -34.75 -27.46
N GLY A 534 49.49 -35.17 -28.33
CA GLY A 534 49.57 -36.40 -29.11
C GLY A 534 50.69 -36.43 -30.16
N LYS A 535 51.25 -35.27 -30.53
CA LYS A 535 52.38 -35.18 -31.48
C LYS A 535 53.74 -35.45 -30.82
N LEU A 536 53.85 -35.26 -29.50
CA LEU A 536 55.12 -35.38 -28.77
C LEU A 536 55.73 -36.79 -28.75
N PRO A 537 54.96 -37.88 -28.52
CA PRO A 537 55.52 -39.23 -28.51
C PRO A 537 56.22 -39.62 -29.83
N ALA A 538 55.73 -39.13 -30.97
CA ALA A 538 56.30 -39.43 -32.28
C ALA A 538 57.72 -38.84 -32.46
N LEU A 539 58.06 -37.77 -31.74
CA LEU A 539 59.41 -37.17 -31.75
C LEU A 539 60.47 -38.10 -31.13
N LEU A 540 60.04 -39.03 -30.28
CA LEU A 540 60.87 -40.04 -29.61
C LEU A 540 60.80 -41.40 -30.31
N SER A 541 60.72 -41.40 -31.65
CA SER A 541 60.73 -42.62 -32.46
C SER A 541 62.04 -43.41 -32.29
N ARG A 542 61.94 -44.75 -32.43
CA ARG A 542 63.09 -45.68 -32.48
C ARG A 542 63.67 -45.84 -33.88
N GLU A 543 62.98 -45.33 -34.90
CA GLU A 543 63.38 -45.45 -36.31
C GLU A 543 64.76 -44.83 -36.53
N GLY A 544 65.60 -45.47 -37.36
CA GLY A 544 66.96 -45.03 -37.60
C GLY A 544 67.98 -45.34 -36.51
N LEU A 545 67.58 -45.58 -35.24
CA LEU A 545 68.52 -45.94 -34.16
C LEU A 545 68.91 -47.43 -34.19
N ILE A 546 68.01 -48.27 -34.69
CA ILE A 546 68.20 -49.73 -34.82
C ILE A 546 69.29 -50.09 -35.85
N LEU A 547 69.59 -49.20 -36.80
CA LEU A 547 70.57 -49.41 -37.87
C LEU A 547 72.05 -49.27 -37.40
N PHE A 548 72.29 -48.79 -36.18
CA PHE A 548 73.64 -48.41 -35.72
C PHE A 548 74.23 -49.29 -34.61
N SER A 549 73.58 -50.40 -34.25
CA SER A 549 73.92 -51.28 -33.12
C SER A 549 75.31 -51.92 -33.15
N GLY A 550 76.05 -51.86 -34.28
CA GLY A 550 77.35 -52.52 -34.46
C GLY A 550 78.57 -51.63 -34.67
N GLY A 551 78.45 -50.29 -34.67
CA GLY A 551 79.61 -49.40 -34.92
C GLY A 551 79.34 -47.90 -35.06
N GLY A 552 78.08 -47.47 -35.05
CA GLY A 552 77.68 -46.06 -35.27
C GLY A 552 77.36 -45.28 -33.99
N ARG A 553 78.06 -45.52 -32.87
CA ARG A 553 77.70 -44.98 -31.54
C ARG A 553 77.67 -43.45 -31.50
N ALA A 554 78.58 -42.78 -32.21
CA ALA A 554 78.60 -41.32 -32.32
C ALA A 554 77.39 -40.78 -33.09
N THR A 555 77.09 -41.35 -34.25
CA THR A 555 75.93 -40.98 -35.09
C THR A 555 74.60 -41.24 -34.37
N ALA A 556 74.49 -42.37 -33.65
CA ALA A 556 73.33 -42.67 -32.83
C ALA A 556 73.16 -41.66 -31.68
N ARG A 557 74.25 -41.31 -30.99
CA ARG A 557 74.26 -40.29 -29.94
C ARG A 557 73.80 -38.92 -30.45
N ASP A 558 74.27 -38.50 -31.62
CA ASP A 558 73.89 -37.21 -32.20
C ASP A 558 72.41 -37.18 -32.64
N LEU A 559 71.90 -38.31 -33.15
CA LEU A 559 70.48 -38.46 -33.47
C LEU A 559 69.59 -38.43 -32.21
N VAL A 560 70.01 -39.09 -31.12
CA VAL A 560 69.31 -39.06 -29.82
C VAL A 560 69.29 -37.65 -29.26
N LYS A 561 70.42 -36.94 -29.28
CA LYS A 561 70.50 -35.53 -28.87
C LYS A 561 69.56 -34.64 -29.66
N LYS A 562 69.52 -34.81 -30.99
CA LYS A 562 68.60 -34.05 -31.86
C LYS A 562 67.14 -34.30 -31.48
N ARG A 563 66.73 -35.56 -31.31
CA ARG A 563 65.37 -35.93 -30.92
C ARG A 563 64.97 -35.40 -29.55
N LEU A 564 65.84 -35.57 -28.54
CA LEU A 564 65.59 -35.04 -27.19
C LEU A 564 65.50 -33.52 -27.18
N LYS A 565 66.35 -32.83 -27.95
CA LYS A 565 66.27 -31.37 -28.09
C LYS A 565 64.94 -30.94 -28.70
N THR A 566 64.53 -31.55 -29.82
CA THR A 566 63.26 -31.25 -30.48
C THR A 566 62.06 -31.58 -29.59
N PHE A 567 62.12 -32.66 -28.82
CA PHE A 567 61.09 -32.99 -27.83
C PHE A 567 61.01 -31.95 -26.71
N ASN A 568 62.15 -31.55 -26.14
CA ASN A 568 62.18 -30.56 -25.05
C ASN A 568 61.65 -29.20 -25.52
N GLU A 569 62.05 -28.74 -26.72
CA GLU A 569 61.56 -27.50 -27.32
C GLU A 569 60.03 -27.57 -27.55
N ALA A 570 59.53 -28.63 -28.18
CA ALA A 570 58.10 -28.80 -28.41
C ALA A 570 57.28 -28.94 -27.12
N PHE A 571 57.82 -29.62 -26.10
CA PHE A 571 57.18 -29.75 -24.79
C PHE A 571 57.15 -28.40 -24.06
N ASP A 572 58.26 -27.66 -24.07
CA ASP A 572 58.36 -26.34 -23.44
C ASP A 572 57.36 -25.37 -24.08
N ASP A 573 57.28 -25.33 -25.41
CA ASP A 573 56.37 -24.46 -26.15
C ASP A 573 54.89 -24.77 -25.84
N LEU A 574 54.53 -26.05 -25.83
CA LEU A 574 53.19 -26.50 -25.44
C LEU A 574 52.88 -26.17 -23.98
N TYR A 575 53.81 -26.43 -23.07
CA TYR A 575 53.64 -26.14 -21.65
C TYR A 575 53.47 -24.64 -21.40
N GLN A 576 54.30 -23.79 -22.02
CA GLN A 576 54.20 -22.33 -21.89
C GLN A 576 52.84 -21.82 -22.39
N THR A 577 52.38 -22.33 -23.53
CA THR A 577 51.11 -21.93 -24.13
C THR A 577 49.91 -22.39 -23.29
N GLN A 578 49.89 -23.67 -22.89
CA GLN A 578 48.71 -24.31 -22.31
C GLN A 578 48.66 -24.26 -20.78
N SER A 579 49.74 -23.86 -20.10
CA SER A 579 49.76 -23.72 -18.63
C SER A 579 48.85 -22.61 -18.08
N ASN A 580 48.34 -21.73 -18.94
CA ASN A 580 47.38 -20.69 -18.59
C ASN A 580 45.93 -21.08 -18.90
N TRP A 581 45.71 -22.20 -19.57
CA TRP A 581 44.37 -22.66 -19.92
C TRP A 581 43.72 -23.37 -18.75
N VAL A 582 42.39 -23.46 -18.78
CA VAL A 582 41.60 -23.95 -17.66
C VAL A 582 40.64 -25.03 -18.12
N ILE A 583 40.52 -26.11 -17.35
CA ILE A 583 39.41 -27.06 -17.43
C ILE A 583 38.56 -26.85 -16.18
N SER A 584 37.34 -26.34 -16.36
CA SER A 584 36.49 -25.88 -15.25
C SER A 584 36.06 -27.00 -14.30
N ASP A 585 35.89 -28.22 -14.83
CA ASP A 585 35.46 -29.38 -14.04
C ASP A 585 36.64 -30.27 -13.63
N ASN A 586 36.71 -30.62 -12.34
CA ASN A 586 37.84 -31.39 -11.81
C ASN A 586 37.89 -32.82 -12.35
N ASP A 587 36.75 -33.50 -12.51
CA ASP A 587 36.72 -34.88 -13.00
C ASP A 587 37.20 -34.92 -14.46
N LEU A 588 36.77 -33.95 -15.26
CA LEU A 588 37.23 -33.79 -16.63
C LEU A 588 38.72 -33.46 -16.69
N ARG A 589 39.20 -32.57 -15.82
CA ARG A 589 40.61 -32.17 -15.74
C ARG A 589 41.49 -33.37 -15.45
N GLU A 590 41.16 -34.13 -14.41
CA GLU A 590 41.94 -35.29 -13.97
C GLU A 590 42.00 -36.36 -15.06
N LYS A 591 40.87 -36.68 -15.70
CA LYS A 591 40.84 -37.62 -16.84
C LYS A 591 41.69 -37.14 -18.01
N THR A 592 41.61 -35.86 -18.37
CA THR A 592 42.41 -35.29 -19.47
C THR A 592 43.91 -35.33 -19.15
N CYS A 593 44.30 -34.89 -17.95
CA CYS A 593 45.69 -34.95 -17.48
C CYS A 593 46.21 -36.39 -17.44
N GLN A 594 45.40 -37.34 -16.96
CA GLN A 594 45.77 -38.75 -16.91
C GLN A 594 46.01 -39.32 -18.31
N THR A 595 45.15 -39.01 -19.29
CA THR A 595 45.34 -39.41 -20.69
C THR A 595 46.66 -38.87 -21.26
N ILE A 596 46.97 -37.59 -20.98
CA ILE A 596 48.22 -36.96 -21.43
C ILE A 596 49.44 -37.65 -20.79
N VAL A 597 49.39 -37.90 -19.47
CA VAL A 597 50.45 -38.60 -18.74
C VAL A 597 50.67 -40.01 -19.30
N GLN A 598 49.60 -40.78 -19.50
CA GLN A 598 49.65 -42.16 -20.01
C GLN A 598 50.22 -42.24 -21.42
N ALA A 599 50.00 -41.21 -22.25
CA ALA A 599 50.54 -41.18 -23.61
C ALA A 599 52.02 -40.79 -23.67
N ILE A 600 52.46 -39.84 -22.83
CA ILE A 600 53.80 -39.25 -22.94
C ILE A 600 54.82 -39.95 -22.03
N VAL A 601 54.49 -40.14 -20.76
CA VAL A 601 55.46 -40.56 -19.73
C VAL A 601 56.04 -41.96 -20.00
N PRO A 602 55.25 -42.98 -20.40
CA PRO A 602 55.80 -44.30 -20.73
C PRO A 602 56.76 -44.28 -21.93
N VAL A 603 56.44 -43.49 -22.96
CA VAL A 603 57.27 -43.37 -24.17
C VAL A 603 58.59 -42.67 -23.83
N TYR A 604 58.53 -41.56 -23.08
CA TYR A 604 59.72 -40.85 -22.60
C TYR A 604 60.58 -41.73 -21.69
N ARG A 605 59.97 -42.41 -20.71
CA ARG A 605 60.66 -43.33 -19.78
C ARG A 605 61.38 -44.44 -20.54
N SER A 606 60.70 -45.09 -21.48
CA SER A 606 61.32 -46.14 -22.32
C SER A 606 62.46 -45.59 -23.18
N TYR A 607 62.30 -44.40 -23.76
CA TYR A 607 63.34 -43.77 -24.58
C TYR A 607 64.58 -43.43 -23.74
N MET A 608 64.38 -42.85 -22.56
CA MET A 608 65.46 -42.50 -21.63
C MET A 608 66.18 -43.74 -21.06
N GLN A 609 65.47 -44.83 -20.75
CA GLN A 609 66.10 -46.08 -20.30
C GLN A 609 67.00 -46.71 -21.39
N ASN A 610 66.58 -46.66 -22.65
CA ASN A 610 67.31 -47.29 -23.74
C ASN A 610 68.47 -46.43 -24.29
N TYR A 611 68.31 -45.10 -24.29
CA TYR A 611 69.25 -44.18 -24.97
C TYR A 611 69.83 -43.09 -24.07
N GLY A 612 69.30 -42.87 -22.85
CA GLY A 612 69.80 -41.90 -21.88
C GLY A 612 71.29 -42.04 -21.56
N PRO A 613 71.82 -43.26 -21.31
CA PRO A 613 73.24 -43.47 -21.03
C PRO A 613 74.20 -43.00 -22.14
N LEU A 614 73.72 -42.87 -23.40
CA LEU A 614 74.53 -42.37 -24.51
C LEU A 614 74.73 -40.85 -24.46
N VAL A 615 73.84 -40.13 -23.78
CA VAL A 615 73.82 -38.66 -23.72
C VAL A 615 74.30 -38.16 -22.35
N GLU A 616 74.07 -38.91 -21.28
CA GLU A 616 74.50 -38.59 -19.91
C GLU A 616 76.03 -38.56 -19.72
N GLN A 617 76.78 -39.26 -20.59
CA GLN A 617 78.25 -39.28 -20.56
C GLN A 617 78.90 -38.01 -21.15
N ASP A 618 78.10 -37.06 -21.64
CA ASP A 618 78.55 -35.82 -22.27
C ASP A 618 78.50 -34.64 -21.29
N ALA A 619 79.50 -33.75 -21.32
CA ALA A 619 79.55 -32.54 -20.50
C ALA A 619 78.35 -31.58 -20.74
N SER A 620 77.65 -31.73 -21.86
CA SER A 620 76.44 -30.98 -22.23
C SER A 620 75.12 -31.69 -21.94
N ALA A 621 75.13 -32.79 -21.16
CA ALA A 621 73.97 -33.64 -20.89
C ALA A 621 72.73 -32.88 -20.36
N SER A 622 72.93 -31.85 -19.54
CA SER A 622 71.85 -31.03 -18.95
C SER A 622 70.99 -30.30 -19.98
N LYS A 623 71.50 -30.08 -21.20
CA LYS A 623 70.75 -29.45 -22.31
C LYS A 623 69.77 -30.43 -22.98
N TYR A 624 70.01 -31.72 -22.85
CA TYR A 624 69.25 -32.77 -23.53
C TYR A 624 68.39 -33.59 -22.56
N VAL A 625 68.90 -33.86 -21.36
CA VAL A 625 68.20 -34.53 -20.26
C VAL A 625 67.68 -33.47 -19.29
N LYS A 626 66.63 -32.76 -19.71
CA LYS A 626 66.03 -31.65 -18.93
C LYS A 626 65.01 -32.11 -17.89
N TYR A 627 64.37 -33.26 -18.13
CA TYR A 627 63.25 -33.75 -17.35
C TYR A 627 63.46 -35.18 -16.84
N THR A 628 62.97 -35.49 -15.64
CA THR A 628 62.81 -36.88 -15.17
C THR A 628 61.41 -37.38 -15.49
N ALA A 629 61.22 -38.70 -15.61
CA ALA A 629 59.90 -39.27 -15.88
C ALA A 629 58.87 -38.90 -14.78
N GLU A 630 59.29 -38.93 -13.52
CA GLU A 630 58.46 -38.49 -12.37
C GLU A 630 58.20 -36.97 -12.40
N GLY A 631 59.19 -36.18 -12.83
CA GLY A 631 59.05 -34.74 -13.01
C GLY A 631 58.02 -34.38 -14.08
N LEU A 632 58.06 -35.06 -15.24
CA LEU A 632 57.06 -34.89 -16.30
C LEU A 632 55.66 -35.27 -15.82
N GLU A 633 55.53 -36.39 -15.11
CA GLU A 633 54.26 -36.84 -14.56
C GLU A 633 53.65 -35.79 -13.62
N LYS A 634 54.46 -35.23 -12.72
CA LYS A 634 54.02 -34.16 -11.82
C LYS A 634 53.63 -32.87 -12.56
N ILE A 635 54.42 -32.46 -13.55
CA ILE A 635 54.13 -31.26 -14.35
C ILE A 635 52.81 -31.42 -15.11
N LEU A 636 52.65 -32.53 -15.83
CA LEU A 636 51.45 -32.82 -16.62
C LEU A 636 50.19 -33.02 -15.75
N GLY A 637 50.34 -33.63 -14.57
CA GLY A 637 49.25 -33.76 -13.60
C GLY A 637 48.79 -32.43 -12.98
N SER A 638 49.64 -31.39 -13.03
CA SER A 638 49.34 -30.05 -12.51
C SER A 638 48.80 -29.08 -13.57
N LEU A 639 48.58 -29.53 -14.81
CA LEU A 639 48.03 -28.69 -15.87
C LEU A 639 46.55 -28.33 -15.64
N PHE A 640 46.14 -27.25 -16.29
CA PHE A 640 44.74 -26.80 -16.39
C PHE A 640 44.05 -26.40 -15.09
N LEU A 641 44.82 -26.08 -14.04
CA LEU A 641 44.30 -25.65 -12.75
C LEU A 641 43.69 -24.24 -12.82
N HIS A 642 42.66 -24.01 -12.00
CA HIS A 642 42.19 -22.66 -11.71
C HIS A 642 43.27 -21.85 -10.98
N LYS A 643 43.75 -20.76 -11.57
CA LYS A 643 44.56 -19.77 -10.86
C LYS A 643 43.61 -18.81 -10.13
N PRO A 644 43.72 -18.63 -8.80
CA PRO A 644 42.95 -17.60 -8.12
C PRO A 644 43.41 -16.22 -8.65
N GLU A 645 42.49 -15.45 -9.22
CA GLU A 645 42.75 -14.07 -9.64
C GLU A 645 43.29 -13.27 -8.45
N ARG A 646 44.55 -12.79 -8.54
CA ARG A 646 45.03 -11.72 -7.66
C ARG A 646 44.21 -10.48 -7.98
N SER A 647 43.40 -10.04 -7.03
CA SER A 647 42.58 -8.83 -7.11
C SER A 647 43.43 -7.61 -7.48
N MET A 648 43.41 -7.22 -8.75
CA MET A 648 43.86 -5.90 -9.20
C MET A 648 42.80 -4.88 -8.78
N SER A 649 43.15 -4.00 -7.84
CA SER A 649 42.25 -2.93 -7.40
C SER A 649 42.04 -1.94 -8.56
N LEU A 650 40.84 -1.94 -9.15
CA LEU A 650 40.43 -0.91 -10.10
C LEU A 650 39.57 0.11 -9.37
N ARG A 651 40.12 1.32 -9.18
CA ARG A 651 39.36 2.51 -8.77
C ARG A 651 38.25 2.77 -9.81
N PRO A 652 37.02 3.13 -9.39
CA PRO A 652 35.92 3.36 -10.31
C PRO A 652 36.09 4.72 -11.01
N ARG A 653 36.09 4.72 -12.34
CA ARG A 653 35.89 5.92 -13.17
C ARG A 653 34.46 5.84 -13.75
N HIS A 654 33.64 6.82 -13.39
CA HIS A 654 32.26 6.94 -13.83
C HIS A 654 32.13 7.04 -15.36
N SER A 655 31.25 6.23 -15.96
CA SER A 655 30.52 6.59 -17.19
C SER A 655 29.33 5.65 -17.48
N ASN A 656 28.14 6.26 -17.53
CA ASN A 656 26.88 5.91 -18.19
C ASN A 656 26.58 4.47 -18.65
N GLY A 657 25.45 3.94 -18.14
CA GLY A 657 24.36 3.44 -19.00
C GLY A 657 24.54 2.09 -19.68
N LYS A 658 25.47 1.24 -19.24
CA LYS A 658 25.54 -0.17 -19.63
C LYS A 658 25.54 -1.04 -18.39
N VAL A 659 24.81 -2.15 -18.46
CA VAL A 659 24.67 -3.16 -17.40
C VAL A 659 26.05 -3.45 -16.80
N SER A 660 26.22 -3.11 -15.53
CA SER A 660 27.47 -3.33 -14.81
C SER A 660 27.63 -4.83 -14.51
N PRO A 661 28.82 -5.43 -14.71
CA PRO A 661 29.09 -6.84 -14.43
C PRO A 661 29.25 -7.14 -12.92
N ALA A 662 28.65 -6.33 -12.04
CA ALA A 662 28.82 -6.42 -10.59
C ALA A 662 27.87 -7.42 -9.90
N VAL A 663 26.89 -7.99 -10.62
CA VAL A 663 25.98 -9.01 -10.09
C VAL A 663 26.58 -10.44 -10.19
N LEU A 664 27.67 -10.60 -10.94
CA LEU A 664 28.32 -11.90 -11.25
C LEU A 664 29.26 -12.45 -10.15
N THR A 665 29.17 -11.96 -8.91
CA THR A 665 30.14 -12.31 -7.84
C THR A 665 29.58 -13.15 -6.70
N ARG A 666 28.34 -13.62 -6.75
CA ARG A 666 27.74 -14.35 -5.61
C ARG A 666 26.93 -15.58 -6.00
N TYR A 667 27.60 -16.55 -6.61
CA TYR A 667 27.25 -17.98 -6.52
C TYR A 667 28.53 -18.83 -6.59
N ASN A 668 29.55 -18.45 -5.82
CA ASN A 668 30.62 -19.35 -5.38
C ASN A 668 30.38 -19.64 -3.89
N SER A 669 29.35 -20.43 -3.61
CA SER A 669 29.26 -21.20 -2.38
C SER A 669 28.78 -22.57 -2.78
N SER A 670 29.75 -23.48 -2.91
CA SER A 670 29.55 -24.91 -3.04
C SER A 670 28.54 -25.39 -1.99
N PRO A 671 27.59 -26.28 -2.32
CA PRO A 671 26.95 -27.07 -1.29
C PRO A 671 28.01 -28.03 -0.75
N SER A 672 28.41 -27.84 0.50
CA SER A 672 29.06 -28.90 1.28
C SER A 672 28.10 -30.08 1.34
N VAL A 673 28.43 -31.15 0.62
CA VAL A 673 27.79 -32.46 0.76
C VAL A 673 28.47 -33.16 1.94
N THR A 674 27.72 -33.33 3.03
CA THR A 674 27.97 -34.12 4.26
C THR A 674 29.31 -33.96 4.96
#